data_AF-A0A5D2VFQ8-F1
#
_entry.id   AF-A0A5D2VFQ8-F1
#
_cell.length_a   1.000
_cell.length_b   1.000
_cell.length_c   1.000
_cell.angle_alpha   90.00
_cell.angle_beta   90.00
_cell.angle_gamma   90.00
#
_symmetry.space_group_name_H-M   'P 1'
#
loop_
_entity.id
_entity.type
_entity.pdbx_description
1 polymer ?
#
loop_
_entity_poly.entity_id
_entity_poly.type
_entity_poly.pdbx_seq_one_letter_code
_entity_poly.pdbx_strand_id
1 'polypeptide(L)'
;MFAKRLLQKTVHHSQQNVQRGDLKSEDLDLRVAIHYGIPSTASILAFDPIQRLLAIGTLDGRIKVIGGDGIEGLLISPKQLPYKYLEFIQNQGFLIGISNDNDIQVWNLETRHLACCLQWESNITAFCLIGGSHFMYIGDEYGILSVVKYDGEDGKLSHLPYNISANSLSEAAGFSFPDDQPIVGILPQPHSSGDRVIIAYANGLIILWDVSKSQIPFIGGGKDLQLKDAVDSDVQDDTFEHHLQEKEISAICWASSDGSILAVGYVDGDILFWNTSITSSKGERNGQNKNVVKLQLSSAERKLPVIVLQWSSNNTSRNDYNGKLFIYGGDEIGSEEVLTVLSLEWSSGMETVRCIGRVDLTLTGSFADMTLLPTAGATGGNHKADLFVLTNPGQLHLYDGTNLSTLLSEKERKQFAHPVEFPMFIPTADPSMTVGKFSALPAGGISSKCLSELASITKPCSTPTPAAGIKWPLTGGVPTQLAVSKDNSIDKLYIAGYQDGSVWIWDASYPILTLLFVLEGEVQGTNVAHSSVPVTTLNFCWHTLNLAVGNECGVVSIYYLGRSDKTSFHYVTETKCEVQSFTQGKGPQCKAVFSLLKSPVQALHFGNCGAKLTVGFEFGRVAMLDVSSPSILFLTDCVSSSSSPIISLSWLEFKNVHSHVKSPEHSETDVAIKPEEEIIFILTKDAKIISINGANGEMIHPHPWHLKKEETALSMYIIENSFPLSILNCEKRSEESNKDTTAKIEAELDASSTGTEHPSSSEAASSLEHSLDTLLLLCCENSLRLYSMKSVIQGKDKTIHKVNHTRPCCWTTTFKKDGRVCGLLLLFQTGDMEIRSLPDLELVKESSIKSILRWNYKANMDKLMTSDNAQVALTSGCEMAFISLLAGANDFRIPESLPCLHDRVLAAAADAALSFSSNQKKKQGMAPGILGGMVKGFKGGKVNTSAMPESNFTHLESKFSKTPFIDTSQNVNKHEEMELDIDDIEIDDTPPVTSSSSHEAVKTKGGKETDREKLLGAADDSTPRVRTAQEIIAKYRKTGDASSAAAHARNKLVERQEKLERISRRTEELQSGAENFASLADELVKAMENRKWWQI
;
A
#
# COMPACT_ATOMS: atom_id res chain seq x y z
N MET A 1 -57.84 3.14 -31.99
CA MET A 1 -56.52 3.23 -31.32
C MET A 1 -55.50 4.13 -32.07
N PHE A 2 -55.89 5.28 -32.66
CA PHE A 2 -54.93 6.13 -33.40
C PHE A 2 -54.49 7.42 -32.67
N ALA A 3 -55.31 8.00 -31.78
CA ALA A 3 -55.00 9.28 -31.13
C ALA A 3 -53.74 9.27 -30.22
N LYS A 4 -53.42 8.15 -29.55
CA LYS A 4 -52.28 8.08 -28.61
C LYS A 4 -50.90 8.22 -29.26
N ARG A 5 -50.75 7.99 -30.57
CA ARG A 5 -49.44 8.10 -31.27
C ARG A 5 -49.07 9.51 -31.71
N LEU A 6 -50.02 10.45 -31.80
CA LEU A 6 -49.72 11.84 -32.15
C LEU A 6 -49.20 12.64 -30.95
N LEU A 7 -49.78 12.43 -29.76
CA LEU A 7 -49.33 13.06 -28.52
C LEU A 7 -47.91 12.65 -28.08
N GLN A 8 -47.39 11.51 -28.55
CA GLN A 8 -45.98 11.15 -28.37
C GLN A 8 -45.01 11.87 -29.34
N LYS A 9 -45.50 12.55 -30.38
CA LYS A 9 -44.65 13.35 -31.28
C LYS A 9 -44.61 14.84 -30.97
N THR A 10 -45.60 15.39 -30.25
CA THR A 10 -45.60 16.81 -29.86
C THR A 10 -44.81 17.12 -28.59
N VAL A 11 -44.57 16.14 -27.70
CA VAL A 11 -43.77 16.34 -26.48
C VAL A 11 -42.26 16.52 -26.78
N HIS A 12 -41.75 15.98 -27.89
CA HIS A 12 -40.35 16.13 -28.29
C HIS A 12 -39.97 17.50 -28.88
N HIS A 13 -40.92 18.44 -29.05
CA HIS A 13 -40.65 19.80 -29.56
C HIS A 13 -40.70 20.90 -28.49
N SER A 14 -40.70 20.55 -27.19
CA SER A 14 -40.54 21.51 -26.10
C SER A 14 -39.52 21.09 -25.03
N GLN A 15 -38.64 20.14 -25.34
CA GLN A 15 -37.36 20.03 -24.63
C GLN A 15 -36.45 21.13 -25.19
N GLN A 16 -36.01 22.06 -24.36
CA GLN A 16 -34.94 22.99 -24.72
C GLN A 16 -33.67 22.19 -25.05
N ASN A 17 -32.86 22.64 -26.01
CA ASN A 17 -31.58 22.02 -26.33
C ASN A 17 -30.58 22.24 -25.16
N VAL A 18 -30.70 21.43 -24.12
CA VAL A 18 -29.63 21.26 -23.13
C VAL A 18 -28.47 20.58 -23.86
N GLN A 19 -27.29 21.19 -23.80
CA GLN A 19 -26.10 20.63 -24.43
C GLN A 19 -25.78 19.26 -23.81
N ARG A 20 -25.43 18.29 -24.65
CA ARG A 20 -24.92 16.99 -24.21
C ARG A 20 -23.52 17.20 -23.62
N GLY A 21 -23.16 16.45 -22.58
CA GLY A 21 -21.85 16.52 -21.95
C GLY A 21 -20.73 16.07 -22.88
N ASP A 22 -19.61 16.81 -22.88
CA ASP A 22 -18.44 16.52 -23.70
C ASP A 22 -17.53 15.41 -23.11
N LEU A 23 -17.77 14.98 -21.87
CA LEU A 23 -16.95 14.00 -21.15
C LEU A 23 -17.18 12.57 -21.66
N LYS A 24 -16.10 11.87 -22.04
CA LYS A 24 -16.12 10.49 -22.52
C LYS A 24 -15.44 9.53 -21.54
N SER A 25 -15.72 8.23 -21.67
CA SER A 25 -15.01 7.20 -20.87
C SER A 25 -13.51 7.13 -21.23
N GLU A 26 -13.16 7.46 -22.47
CA GLU A 26 -11.78 7.62 -22.96
C GLU A 26 -11.00 8.75 -22.26
N ASP A 27 -11.70 9.77 -21.73
CA ASP A 27 -11.07 10.88 -21.01
C ASP A 27 -10.67 10.51 -19.57
N LEU A 28 -11.14 9.36 -19.06
CA LEU A 28 -11.10 9.03 -17.65
C LEU A 28 -10.14 7.87 -17.37
N ASP A 29 -9.11 8.12 -16.57
CA ASP A 29 -8.20 7.11 -16.01
C ASP A 29 -8.04 7.36 -14.51
N LEU A 30 -8.59 6.45 -13.69
CA LEU A 30 -8.62 6.63 -12.23
C LEU A 30 -7.40 5.95 -11.64
N ARG A 31 -6.32 6.72 -11.53
CA ARG A 31 -4.99 6.21 -11.18
C ARG A 31 -4.48 6.80 -9.88
N VAL A 32 -3.88 5.95 -9.04
CA VAL A 32 -3.14 6.38 -7.84
C VAL A 32 -1.88 7.08 -8.34
N ALA A 33 -1.84 8.41 -8.22
CA ALA A 33 -0.67 9.20 -8.61
C ALA A 33 0.41 9.17 -7.52
N ILE A 34 0.00 9.20 -6.24
CA ILE A 34 0.87 9.18 -5.06
C ILE A 34 0.16 8.44 -3.91
N HIS A 35 0.90 7.68 -3.10
CA HIS A 35 0.41 7.03 -1.88
C HIS A 35 1.45 7.10 -0.76
N TYR A 36 1.08 7.73 0.36
CA TYR A 36 1.91 7.96 1.54
C TYR A 36 1.51 7.06 2.71
N GLY A 37 2.50 6.73 3.56
CA GLY A 37 2.28 5.99 4.80
C GLY A 37 2.16 4.48 4.64
N ILE A 38 1.95 3.79 5.76
CA ILE A 38 2.02 2.33 5.87
C ILE A 38 0.60 1.74 5.81
N PRO A 39 0.35 0.72 4.97
CA PRO A 39 -0.95 0.06 4.90
C PRO A 39 -1.46 -0.47 6.24
N SER A 40 -2.73 -0.21 6.58
CA SER A 40 -3.34 -0.75 7.82
C SER A 40 -3.59 -2.27 7.77
N THR A 41 -3.14 -2.94 6.70
CA THR A 41 -3.17 -4.38 6.42
C THR A 41 -1.76 -4.95 6.23
N ALA A 42 -0.71 -4.19 6.56
CA ALA A 42 0.67 -4.65 6.56
C ALA A 42 0.87 -5.88 7.46
N SER A 43 1.63 -6.87 6.99
CA SER A 43 1.75 -8.17 7.65
C SER A 43 3.12 -8.84 7.58
N ILE A 44 4.04 -8.38 6.71
CA ILE A 44 5.37 -8.97 6.53
C ILE A 44 6.38 -7.92 6.08
N LEU A 45 7.62 -8.01 6.58
CA LEU A 45 8.73 -7.11 6.28
C LEU A 45 9.81 -7.81 5.45
N ALA A 46 10.47 -7.05 4.59
CA ALA A 46 11.74 -7.41 3.98
C ALA A 46 12.68 -6.20 3.98
N PHE A 47 13.99 -6.41 4.03
CA PHE A 47 14.98 -5.34 4.07
C PHE A 47 16.16 -5.63 3.12
N ASP A 48 16.51 -4.67 2.26
CA ASP A 48 17.77 -4.70 1.52
C ASP A 48 18.84 -3.94 2.34
N PRO A 49 19.86 -4.61 2.88
CA PRO A 49 20.87 -3.98 3.72
C PRO A 49 21.88 -3.14 2.94
N ILE A 50 22.05 -3.36 1.63
CA ILE A 50 22.96 -2.60 0.77
C ILE A 50 22.25 -1.33 0.30
N GLN A 51 21.04 -1.48 -0.22
CA GLN A 51 20.22 -0.38 -0.73
C GLN A 51 19.54 0.43 0.38
N ARG A 52 19.45 -0.08 1.62
CA ARG A 52 18.76 0.54 2.77
C ARG A 52 17.28 0.85 2.49
N LEU A 53 16.60 -0.15 1.93
CA LEU A 53 15.17 -0.14 1.60
C LEU A 53 14.41 -1.13 2.47
N LEU A 54 13.24 -0.72 2.96
CA LEU A 54 12.26 -1.60 3.59
C LEU A 54 11.13 -1.88 2.58
N ALA A 55 10.71 -3.13 2.46
CA ALA A 55 9.46 -3.51 1.81
C ALA A 55 8.50 -4.09 2.85
N ILE A 56 7.22 -3.77 2.72
CA ILE A 56 6.16 -4.14 3.64
C ILE A 56 5.02 -4.76 2.81
N GLY A 57 4.87 -6.08 2.88
CA GLY A 57 3.77 -6.81 2.25
C GLY A 57 2.50 -6.74 3.08
N THR A 58 1.33 -6.86 2.44
CA THR A 58 0.02 -6.76 3.10
C THR A 58 -0.85 -7.99 2.92
N LEU A 59 -1.88 -8.11 3.77
CA LEU A 59 -2.98 -9.07 3.67
C LEU A 59 -3.90 -8.85 2.44
N ASP A 60 -3.74 -7.75 1.71
CA ASP A 60 -4.57 -7.37 0.55
C ASP A 60 -3.80 -7.25 -0.79
N GLY A 61 -2.64 -7.91 -0.88
CA GLY A 61 -1.86 -8.04 -2.11
C GLY A 61 -1.06 -6.80 -2.50
N ARG A 62 -0.88 -5.85 -1.58
CA ARG A 62 -0.04 -4.66 -1.77
C ARG A 62 1.36 -4.88 -1.21
N ILE A 63 2.33 -4.16 -1.77
CA ILE A 63 3.67 -4.02 -1.19
C ILE A 63 3.99 -2.54 -1.14
N LYS A 64 4.24 -2.02 0.07
CA LYS A 64 4.76 -0.66 0.29
C LYS A 64 6.28 -0.74 0.37
N VAL A 65 7.00 0.07 -0.41
CA VAL A 65 8.47 0.18 -0.35
C VAL A 65 8.82 1.58 0.16
N ILE A 66 9.78 1.64 1.09
CA ILE A 66 10.19 2.84 1.81
C ILE A 66 11.73 2.91 1.84
N GLY A 67 12.29 4.07 1.52
CA GLY A 67 13.72 4.37 1.55
C GLY A 67 14.04 5.59 2.42
N GLY A 68 14.95 6.44 1.95
CA GLY A 68 15.27 7.72 2.60
C GLY A 68 14.19 8.80 2.40
N ASP A 69 14.52 10.04 2.77
CA ASP A 69 13.61 11.20 2.74
C ASP A 69 12.89 11.35 1.37
N GLY A 70 11.57 11.15 1.37
CA GLY A 70 10.70 11.25 0.18
C GLY A 70 10.65 10.00 -0.71
N ILE A 71 11.35 8.92 -0.36
CA ILE A 71 11.40 7.68 -1.15
C ILE A 71 10.31 6.71 -0.69
N GLU A 72 9.15 6.81 -1.32
CA GLU A 72 8.07 5.83 -1.15
C GLU A 72 7.53 5.30 -2.48
N GLY A 73 7.05 4.06 -2.46
CA GLY A 73 6.33 3.44 -3.56
C GLY A 73 5.29 2.43 -3.08
N LEU A 74 4.21 2.29 -3.84
CA LEU A 74 3.19 1.29 -3.63
C LEU A 74 3.10 0.41 -4.88
N LEU A 75 3.24 -0.90 -4.70
CA LEU A 75 3.03 -1.93 -5.71
C LEU A 75 1.71 -2.65 -5.35
N ILE A 76 0.88 -2.96 -6.35
CA ILE A 76 -0.44 -3.57 -6.14
C ILE A 76 -0.55 -4.82 -7.02
N SER A 77 -0.62 -5.99 -6.40
CA SER A 77 -0.77 -7.26 -7.12
C SER A 77 -2.15 -7.35 -7.79
N PRO A 78 -2.25 -7.97 -8.99
CA PRO A 78 -3.53 -8.32 -9.58
C PRO A 78 -4.41 -9.18 -8.66
N LYS A 79 -3.79 -10.09 -7.89
CA LYS A 79 -4.46 -10.91 -6.86
C LYS A 79 -4.58 -10.12 -5.55
N GLN A 80 -5.78 -10.00 -4.98
CA GLN A 80 -5.97 -9.45 -3.63
C GLN A 80 -5.83 -10.57 -2.58
N LEU A 81 -4.58 -10.98 -2.30
CA LEU A 81 -4.24 -12.06 -1.36
C LEU A 81 -3.06 -11.67 -0.47
N PRO A 82 -2.94 -12.23 0.75
CA PRO A 82 -1.76 -12.04 1.60
C PRO A 82 -0.47 -12.58 0.98
N TYR A 83 0.65 -11.96 1.34
CA TYR A 83 1.99 -12.54 1.16
C TYR A 83 2.39 -13.35 2.40
N LYS A 84 3.00 -14.52 2.17
CA LYS A 84 3.63 -15.36 3.21
C LYS A 84 5.16 -15.33 3.20
N TYR A 85 5.78 -14.96 2.07
CA TYR A 85 7.22 -14.69 1.98
C TYR A 85 7.46 -13.40 1.19
N LEU A 86 8.48 -12.65 1.58
CA LEU A 86 8.90 -11.40 0.93
C LEU A 86 10.42 -11.26 1.10
N GLU A 87 11.19 -11.23 0.01
CA GLU A 87 12.65 -11.06 0.05
C GLU A 87 13.16 -10.20 -1.12
N PHE A 88 14.12 -9.31 -0.85
CA PHE A 88 14.82 -8.57 -1.90
C PHE A 88 15.86 -9.47 -2.59
N ILE A 89 15.95 -9.40 -3.91
CA ILE A 89 17.17 -9.82 -4.62
C ILE A 89 18.21 -8.74 -4.37
N GLN A 90 18.98 -8.93 -3.28
CA GLN A 90 19.85 -7.91 -2.68
C GLN A 90 20.70 -7.18 -3.73
N ASN A 91 20.65 -5.85 -3.69
CA ASN A 91 21.36 -4.94 -4.58
C ASN A 91 20.95 -4.97 -6.07
N GLN A 92 20.03 -5.84 -6.51
CA GLN A 92 19.66 -6.00 -7.93
C GLN A 92 18.42 -5.21 -8.36
N GLY A 93 17.76 -4.49 -7.45
CA GLY A 93 16.56 -3.70 -7.78
C GLY A 93 15.28 -4.53 -8.01
N PHE A 94 15.28 -5.81 -7.61
CA PHE A 94 14.12 -6.70 -7.68
C PHE A 94 13.69 -7.19 -6.29
N LEU A 95 12.39 -7.46 -6.15
CA LEU A 95 11.76 -7.94 -4.93
C LEU A 95 10.86 -9.15 -5.24
N ILE A 96 11.04 -10.26 -4.52
CA ILE A 96 10.23 -11.47 -4.64
C ILE A 96 9.16 -11.42 -3.55
N GLY A 97 7.89 -11.62 -3.92
CA GLY A 97 6.79 -11.85 -2.99
C GLY A 97 6.06 -13.15 -3.33
N ILE A 98 5.86 -14.03 -2.36
CA ILE A 98 5.07 -15.27 -2.54
C ILE A 98 3.76 -15.11 -1.78
N SER A 99 2.67 -15.26 -2.52
CA SER A 99 1.30 -15.14 -2.02
C SER A 99 0.78 -16.44 -1.40
N ASN A 100 -0.29 -16.35 -0.59
CA ASN A 100 -0.89 -17.50 0.08
C ASN A 100 -1.46 -18.56 -0.88
N ASP A 101 -1.72 -18.24 -2.16
CA ASP A 101 -2.11 -19.22 -3.18
C ASP A 101 -0.92 -19.74 -4.03
N ASN A 102 0.31 -19.58 -3.53
CA ASN A 102 1.56 -20.08 -4.11
C ASN A 102 1.97 -19.47 -5.46
N ASP A 103 1.49 -18.26 -5.77
CA ASP A 103 1.99 -17.48 -6.89
C ASP A 103 3.21 -16.64 -6.48
N ILE A 104 4.35 -16.99 -7.07
CA ILE A 104 5.68 -16.38 -6.86
C ILE A 104 5.77 -15.18 -7.80
N GLN A 105 5.81 -13.96 -7.25
CA GLN A 105 5.77 -12.71 -8.01
C GLN A 105 7.10 -11.96 -7.90
N VAL A 106 7.71 -11.61 -9.03
CA VAL A 106 8.95 -10.80 -9.09
C VAL A 106 8.61 -9.37 -9.51
N TRP A 107 8.89 -8.43 -8.63
CA TRP A 107 8.65 -7.00 -8.82
C TRP A 107 9.94 -6.27 -9.18
N ASN A 108 9.89 -5.42 -10.20
CA ASN A 108 10.98 -4.51 -10.56
C ASN A 108 10.75 -3.15 -9.86
N LEU A 109 11.70 -2.72 -9.03
CA LEU A 109 11.58 -1.54 -8.18
C LEU A 109 11.85 -0.22 -8.92
N GLU A 110 12.61 -0.27 -10.01
CA GLU A 110 12.91 0.88 -10.87
C GLU A 110 11.71 1.24 -11.76
N THR A 111 11.09 0.25 -12.41
CA THR A 111 9.87 0.47 -13.20
C THR A 111 8.61 0.53 -12.33
N ARG A 112 8.66 0.05 -11.08
CA ARG A 112 7.52 -0.10 -10.15
C ARG A 112 6.41 -1.03 -10.67
N HIS A 113 6.76 -2.06 -11.45
CA HIS A 113 5.83 -3.02 -12.06
C HIS A 113 6.17 -4.48 -11.70
N LEU A 114 5.17 -5.36 -11.82
CA LEU A 114 5.36 -6.81 -11.80
C LEU A 114 6.12 -7.21 -13.08
N ALA A 115 7.30 -7.82 -12.94
CA ALA A 115 8.11 -8.27 -14.07
C ALA A 115 7.63 -9.64 -14.59
N CYS A 116 7.42 -10.60 -13.68
CA CYS A 116 6.82 -11.90 -13.99
C CYS A 116 6.17 -12.52 -12.75
N CYS A 117 5.38 -13.57 -12.96
CA CYS A 117 4.91 -14.44 -11.90
C CYS A 117 4.94 -15.91 -12.31
N LEU A 118 4.96 -16.82 -11.32
CA LEU A 118 4.93 -18.27 -11.49
C LEU A 118 4.00 -18.88 -10.44
N GLN A 119 2.88 -19.43 -10.90
CA GLN A 119 1.98 -20.23 -10.08
C GLN A 119 2.63 -21.59 -9.79
N TRP A 120 2.93 -21.85 -8.51
CA TRP A 120 3.40 -23.17 -8.06
C TRP A 120 2.21 -24.13 -7.82
N GLU A 121 2.45 -25.44 -7.93
CA GLU A 121 1.40 -26.47 -7.91
C GLU A 121 1.06 -26.99 -6.50
N SER A 122 2.08 -27.18 -5.64
CA SER A 122 1.93 -27.59 -4.24
C SER A 122 1.89 -26.39 -3.28
N ASN A 123 1.56 -26.61 -2.01
CA ASN A 123 1.71 -25.56 -0.99
C ASN A 123 3.19 -25.37 -0.64
N ILE A 124 3.72 -24.17 -0.91
CA ILE A 124 5.07 -23.76 -0.50
C ILE A 124 5.08 -23.53 1.02
N THR A 125 5.78 -24.36 1.77
CA THR A 125 5.89 -24.30 3.23
C THR A 125 7.25 -23.78 3.73
N ALA A 126 8.23 -23.65 2.83
CA ALA A 126 9.47 -22.92 3.09
C ALA A 126 10.00 -22.22 1.82
N PHE A 127 10.72 -21.11 2.02
CA PHE A 127 11.34 -20.31 0.96
C PHE A 127 12.66 -19.72 1.49
N CYS A 128 13.66 -19.57 0.61
CA CYS A 128 14.84 -18.73 0.87
C CYS A 128 15.60 -18.40 -0.43
N LEU A 129 16.02 -17.15 -0.63
CA LEU A 129 16.95 -16.76 -1.70
C LEU A 129 18.41 -17.13 -1.36
N ILE A 130 19.16 -17.66 -2.33
CA ILE A 130 20.61 -17.86 -2.18
C ILE A 130 21.31 -16.50 -2.35
N GLY A 131 21.63 -15.87 -1.21
CA GLY A 131 22.15 -14.51 -1.13
C GLY A 131 23.32 -14.20 -2.08
N GLY A 132 23.19 -13.11 -2.84
CA GLY A 132 24.14 -12.69 -3.87
C GLY A 132 23.95 -13.34 -5.26
N SER A 133 22.90 -14.14 -5.43
CA SER A 133 22.54 -14.80 -6.69
C SER A 133 21.05 -14.64 -7.04
N HIS A 134 20.61 -15.20 -8.17
CA HIS A 134 19.20 -15.23 -8.59
C HIS A 134 18.52 -16.60 -8.38
N PHE A 135 19.17 -17.52 -7.65
CA PHE A 135 18.62 -18.84 -7.32
C PHE A 135 17.86 -18.78 -5.99
N MET A 136 16.67 -19.38 -5.94
CA MET A 136 15.84 -19.50 -4.75
C MET A 136 15.45 -20.96 -4.50
N TYR A 137 15.43 -21.35 -3.23
CA TYR A 137 14.95 -22.65 -2.79
C TYR A 137 13.46 -22.58 -2.45
N ILE A 138 12.69 -23.55 -2.94
CA ILE A 138 11.27 -23.75 -2.66
C ILE A 138 11.14 -25.08 -1.90
N GLY A 139 10.62 -25.07 -0.68
CA GLY A 139 10.24 -26.27 0.07
C GLY A 139 8.73 -26.40 0.16
N ASP A 140 8.20 -27.61 -0.01
CA ASP A 140 6.76 -27.85 -0.04
C ASP A 140 6.24 -28.85 1.02
N GLU A 141 4.91 -28.95 1.06
CA GLU A 141 4.15 -29.81 1.97
C GLU A 141 4.43 -31.32 1.79
N TYR A 142 4.98 -31.74 0.66
CA TYR A 142 5.36 -33.14 0.38
C TYR A 142 6.80 -33.45 0.79
N GLY A 143 7.54 -32.48 1.30
CA GLY A 143 8.92 -32.64 1.74
C GLY A 143 9.97 -32.47 0.65
N ILE A 144 9.59 -31.90 -0.48
CA ILE A 144 10.46 -31.72 -1.64
C ILE A 144 11.08 -30.32 -1.61
N LEU A 145 12.41 -30.25 -1.64
CA LEU A 145 13.14 -29.02 -1.91
C LEU A 145 13.45 -28.94 -3.41
N SER A 146 12.96 -27.88 -4.07
CA SER A 146 13.18 -27.59 -5.49
C SER A 146 13.92 -26.27 -5.69
N VAL A 147 14.54 -26.06 -6.85
CA VAL A 147 15.30 -24.84 -7.16
C VAL A 147 14.67 -24.07 -8.31
N VAL A 148 14.48 -22.76 -8.13
CA VAL A 148 14.01 -21.83 -9.17
C VAL A 148 15.09 -20.78 -9.43
N LYS A 149 15.32 -20.41 -10.68
CA LYS A 149 16.15 -19.26 -11.09
C LYS A 149 15.26 -18.15 -11.63
N TYR A 150 15.44 -16.93 -11.14
CA TYR A 150 14.99 -15.74 -11.84
C TYR A 150 16.04 -15.32 -12.88
N ASP A 151 15.62 -15.12 -14.13
CA ASP A 151 16.47 -14.55 -15.16
C ASP A 151 16.13 -13.08 -15.37
N GLY A 152 17.11 -12.20 -15.10
CA GLY A 152 16.94 -10.75 -15.13
C GLY A 152 17.05 -10.13 -16.53
N GLU A 153 17.63 -10.83 -17.51
CA GLU A 153 17.65 -10.38 -18.91
C GLU A 153 16.38 -10.85 -19.63
N ASP A 154 16.02 -12.12 -19.44
CA ASP A 154 14.90 -12.76 -20.12
C ASP A 154 13.54 -12.49 -19.40
N GLY A 155 13.60 -11.96 -18.17
CA GLY A 155 12.44 -11.49 -17.39
C GLY A 155 11.52 -12.58 -16.87
N LYS A 156 12.07 -13.76 -16.53
CA LYS A 156 11.28 -15.00 -16.27
C LYS A 156 11.75 -15.74 -15.02
N LEU A 157 10.82 -16.45 -14.39
CA LEU A 157 11.14 -17.52 -13.43
C LEU A 157 11.26 -18.85 -14.19
N SER A 158 12.27 -19.65 -13.84
CA SER A 158 12.54 -20.96 -14.43
C SER A 158 12.74 -22.02 -13.34
N HIS A 159 11.93 -23.08 -13.38
CA HIS A 159 12.09 -24.23 -12.49
C HIS A 159 13.24 -25.11 -13.01
N LEU A 160 14.23 -25.39 -12.17
CA LEU A 160 15.41 -26.18 -12.51
C LEU A 160 15.21 -27.64 -12.09
N PRO A 161 15.83 -28.62 -12.79
CA PRO A 161 15.60 -30.05 -12.53
C PRO A 161 16.15 -30.54 -11.18
N TYR A 162 16.98 -29.76 -10.49
CA TYR A 162 17.52 -30.12 -9.19
C TYR A 162 16.45 -30.06 -8.10
N ASN A 163 16.15 -31.24 -7.54
CA ASN A 163 15.28 -31.41 -6.39
C ASN A 163 15.91 -32.38 -5.39
N ILE A 164 15.50 -32.26 -4.13
CA ILE A 164 15.84 -33.15 -3.02
C ILE A 164 14.53 -33.67 -2.44
N SER A 165 14.38 -35.00 -2.42
CA SER A 165 13.21 -35.71 -1.86
C SER A 165 13.64 -36.69 -0.76
N ALA A 166 12.69 -37.27 -0.04
CA ALA A 166 12.97 -38.35 0.92
C ALA A 166 13.73 -39.53 0.28
N ASN A 167 13.44 -39.87 -0.98
CA ASN A 167 14.19 -40.86 -1.76
C ASN A 167 15.66 -40.44 -1.97
N SER A 168 15.88 -39.19 -2.40
CA SER A 168 17.21 -38.60 -2.60
C SER A 168 18.05 -38.62 -1.32
N LEU A 169 17.44 -38.26 -0.20
CA LEU A 169 18.09 -38.29 1.12
C LEU A 169 18.39 -39.73 1.55
N SER A 170 17.48 -40.66 1.28
CA SER A 170 17.63 -42.08 1.64
C SER A 170 18.79 -42.73 0.88
N GLU A 171 18.96 -42.41 -0.40
CA GLU A 171 20.11 -42.83 -1.21
C GLU A 171 21.43 -42.26 -0.67
N ALA A 172 21.46 -40.98 -0.29
CA ALA A 172 22.65 -40.32 0.27
C ALA A 172 23.03 -40.79 1.69
N ALA A 173 22.06 -41.20 2.51
CA ALA A 173 22.27 -41.60 3.90
C ALA A 173 22.41 -43.13 4.11
N GLY A 174 21.89 -43.94 3.19
CA GLY A 174 21.86 -45.40 3.31
C GLY A 174 20.83 -45.94 4.31
N PHE A 175 19.79 -45.17 4.62
CA PHE A 175 18.62 -45.57 5.40
C PHE A 175 17.39 -44.77 4.95
N SER A 176 16.19 -45.29 5.19
CA SER A 176 14.93 -44.65 4.77
C SER A 176 14.57 -43.43 5.63
N PHE A 177 14.23 -42.32 4.98
CA PHE A 177 13.50 -41.21 5.59
C PHE A 177 11.98 -41.38 5.41
N PRO A 178 11.14 -40.79 6.27
CA PRO A 178 9.70 -40.75 6.06
C PRO A 178 9.34 -39.88 4.86
N ASP A 179 8.47 -40.39 3.98
CA ASP A 179 7.76 -39.60 2.96
C ASP A 179 6.69 -38.68 3.62
N ASP A 180 6.11 -37.77 2.84
CA ASP A 180 4.99 -36.88 3.24
C ASP A 180 5.25 -36.06 4.52
N GLN A 181 6.40 -35.39 4.59
CA GLN A 181 6.77 -34.48 5.69
C GLN A 181 7.05 -33.06 5.17
N PRO A 182 6.23 -32.04 5.52
CA PRO A 182 6.47 -30.67 5.08
C PRO A 182 7.85 -30.13 5.47
N ILE A 183 8.51 -29.42 4.55
CA ILE A 183 9.68 -28.60 4.89
C ILE A 183 9.17 -27.30 5.50
N VAL A 184 9.49 -27.05 6.77
CA VAL A 184 9.07 -25.86 7.53
C VAL A 184 10.16 -24.79 7.61
N GLY A 185 11.38 -25.09 7.15
CA GLY A 185 12.45 -24.09 7.08
C GLY A 185 13.61 -24.51 6.17
N ILE A 186 14.15 -23.53 5.46
CA ILE A 186 15.33 -23.66 4.60
C ILE A 186 16.31 -22.54 4.95
N LEU A 187 17.56 -22.87 5.27
CA LEU A 187 18.59 -21.86 5.57
C LEU A 187 19.93 -22.21 4.90
N PRO A 188 20.37 -21.48 3.85
CA PRO A 188 21.74 -21.59 3.33
C PRO A 188 22.76 -21.38 4.46
N GLN A 189 23.84 -22.17 4.49
CA GLN A 189 24.86 -22.05 5.54
C GLN A 189 25.71 -20.79 5.30
N PRO A 190 25.90 -19.91 6.30
CA PRO A 190 26.80 -18.76 6.22
C PRO A 190 28.17 -19.12 5.66
N HIS A 191 28.73 -18.21 4.86
CA HIS A 191 30.05 -18.34 4.22
C HIS A 191 30.28 -19.58 3.31
N SER A 192 29.28 -20.46 3.12
CA SER A 192 29.36 -21.63 2.22
C SER A 192 29.28 -21.30 0.72
N SER A 193 29.11 -20.03 0.34
CA SER A 193 28.82 -19.60 -1.04
C SER A 193 27.60 -20.27 -1.69
N GLY A 194 26.66 -20.78 -0.88
CA GLY A 194 25.46 -21.48 -1.35
C GLY A 194 25.64 -22.98 -1.58
N ASP A 195 26.86 -23.53 -1.43
CA ASP A 195 27.11 -24.97 -1.55
C ASP A 195 26.42 -25.82 -0.45
N ARG A 196 25.91 -25.19 0.61
CA ARG A 196 25.29 -25.87 1.75
C ARG A 196 24.02 -25.21 2.23
N VAL A 197 23.06 -26.04 2.66
CA VAL A 197 21.72 -25.62 3.09
C VAL A 197 21.19 -26.54 4.19
N ILE A 198 20.61 -25.95 5.24
CA ILE A 198 19.77 -26.66 6.21
C ILE A 198 18.38 -26.84 5.61
N ILE A 199 17.85 -28.05 5.73
CA ILE A 199 16.45 -28.40 5.47
C ILE A 199 15.87 -28.87 6.81
N ALA A 200 14.82 -28.20 7.28
CA ALA A 200 14.11 -28.54 8.51
C ALA A 200 12.68 -29.02 8.17
N TYR A 201 12.32 -30.18 8.71
CA TYR A 201 11.04 -30.84 8.49
C TYR A 201 10.13 -30.69 9.71
N ALA A 202 8.81 -30.68 9.49
CA ALA A 202 7.81 -30.47 10.53
C ALA A 202 8.03 -31.38 11.75
N ASN A 203 8.23 -32.69 11.55
CA ASN A 203 8.46 -33.71 12.60
C ASN A 203 9.76 -33.58 13.44
N GLY A 204 10.49 -32.46 13.34
CA GLY A 204 11.69 -32.22 14.13
C GLY A 204 12.99 -32.68 13.48
N LEU A 205 12.96 -33.29 12.28
CA LEU A 205 14.16 -33.70 11.54
C LEU A 205 14.86 -32.49 10.92
N ILE A 206 16.18 -32.40 11.10
CA ILE A 206 17.05 -31.34 10.59
C ILE A 206 18.20 -31.98 9.80
N ILE A 207 18.41 -31.55 8.56
CA ILE A 207 19.45 -32.07 7.66
C ILE A 207 20.29 -30.90 7.15
N LEU A 208 21.62 -30.99 7.29
CA LEU A 208 22.55 -30.14 6.53
C LEU A 208 22.95 -30.88 5.26
N TRP A 209 22.66 -30.28 4.11
CA TRP A 209 22.94 -30.82 2.78
C TRP A 209 24.12 -30.08 2.12
N ASP A 210 25.00 -30.81 1.42
CA ASP A 210 26.14 -30.32 0.65
C ASP A 210 25.83 -30.48 -0.85
N VAL A 211 25.23 -29.44 -1.44
CA VAL A 211 24.76 -29.33 -2.84
C VAL A 211 25.87 -29.69 -3.82
N SER A 212 27.09 -29.26 -3.50
CA SER A 212 28.30 -29.53 -4.28
C SER A 212 28.62 -31.02 -4.40
N LYS A 213 28.35 -31.81 -3.35
CA LYS A 213 28.76 -33.23 -3.23
C LYS A 213 27.62 -34.24 -3.30
N SER A 214 26.37 -33.80 -3.25
CA SER A 214 25.19 -34.65 -3.00
C SER A 214 25.33 -35.49 -1.72
N GLN A 215 25.72 -34.84 -0.62
CA GLN A 215 26.01 -35.50 0.67
C GLN A 215 25.35 -34.78 1.85
N ILE A 216 25.22 -35.50 2.97
CA ILE A 216 24.65 -35.00 4.23
C ILE A 216 25.75 -34.85 5.30
N PRO A 217 26.36 -33.66 5.47
CA PRO A 217 27.31 -33.41 6.56
C PRO A 217 26.77 -33.54 8.00
N PHE A 218 25.48 -33.34 8.24
CA PHE A 218 24.88 -33.37 9.59
C PHE A 218 23.40 -33.76 9.53
N ILE A 219 22.94 -34.50 10.55
CA ILE A 219 21.53 -34.85 10.79
C ILE A 219 21.25 -34.66 12.30
N GLY A 220 20.07 -34.15 12.64
CA GLY A 220 19.57 -34.04 14.02
C GLY A 220 18.05 -34.17 14.13
N GLY A 221 17.56 -34.49 15.33
CA GLY A 221 16.14 -34.60 15.65
C GLY A 221 15.44 -35.82 15.01
N GLY A 222 14.12 -35.73 14.79
CA GLY A 222 13.30 -36.78 14.18
C GLY A 222 13.02 -38.00 15.09
N LYS A 223 12.07 -38.87 14.67
CA LYS A 223 11.64 -40.05 15.45
C LYS A 223 12.51 -41.30 15.23
N ASP A 224 13.00 -41.54 14.01
CA ASP A 224 13.66 -42.81 13.65
C ASP A 224 15.17 -42.87 13.94
N LEU A 225 15.78 -41.78 14.40
CA LEU A 225 17.24 -41.69 14.59
C LEU A 225 17.79 -42.46 15.82
N GLN A 226 16.93 -43.09 16.62
CA GLN A 226 17.32 -44.02 17.69
C GLN A 226 17.36 -45.50 17.26
N LEU A 227 16.97 -45.87 16.03
CA LEU A 227 16.84 -47.27 15.60
C LEU A 227 18.18 -48.00 15.30
N LYS A 228 19.29 -47.57 15.91
CA LYS A 228 20.64 -48.03 15.57
C LYS A 228 21.65 -48.02 16.72
N ASP A 229 21.29 -48.62 17.86
CA ASP A 229 22.18 -49.49 18.68
C ASP A 229 21.39 -50.16 19.84
N ALA A 230 20.34 -50.91 19.51
CA ALA A 230 19.52 -51.65 20.48
C ALA A 230 20.13 -53.03 20.83
N VAL A 231 21.29 -53.04 21.52
CA VAL A 231 21.87 -54.24 22.16
C VAL A 231 22.49 -53.89 23.52
N ASP A 232 21.84 -54.36 24.59
CA ASP A 232 22.29 -54.50 25.99
C ASP A 232 23.41 -53.58 26.53
N SER A 233 23.04 -52.59 27.36
CA SER A 233 23.66 -52.43 28.70
C SER A 233 22.84 -51.51 29.63
N ASP A 234 22.95 -51.77 30.94
CA ASP A 234 22.11 -51.19 32.00
C ASP A 234 22.50 -49.76 32.44
N VAL A 235 21.47 -48.95 32.73
CA VAL A 235 21.44 -47.79 33.66
C VAL A 235 22.36 -46.59 33.36
N GLN A 236 21.82 -45.55 32.69
CA GLN A 236 22.24 -44.16 32.92
C GLN A 236 21.23 -43.07 32.49
N ASP A 237 20.34 -42.67 33.41
CA ASP A 237 19.47 -41.46 33.39
C ASP A 237 18.69 -41.16 32.09
N ASP A 238 17.69 -42.00 31.80
CA ASP A 238 16.82 -41.94 30.61
C ASP A 238 15.96 -40.66 30.49
N THR A 239 15.95 -39.81 31.52
CA THR A 239 15.01 -38.70 31.67
C THR A 239 15.10 -37.66 30.54
N PHE A 240 16.30 -37.41 30.01
CA PHE A 240 16.50 -36.35 29.00
C PHE A 240 16.22 -36.80 27.57
N GLU A 241 16.45 -38.08 27.23
CA GLU A 241 16.24 -38.58 25.86
C GLU A 241 14.75 -38.81 25.55
N HIS A 242 13.95 -39.27 26.52
CA HIS A 242 12.50 -39.40 26.36
C HIS A 242 11.78 -38.06 26.12
N HIS A 243 12.38 -36.91 26.48
CA HIS A 243 11.81 -35.59 26.22
C HIS A 243 12.16 -34.99 24.84
N LEU A 244 12.96 -35.67 24.03
CA LEU A 244 13.32 -35.24 22.67
C LEU A 244 12.44 -35.87 21.56
N GLN A 245 11.68 -36.92 21.88
CA GLN A 245 10.74 -37.51 20.93
C GLN A 245 9.49 -36.62 20.76
N GLU A 246 9.02 -36.50 19.51
CA GLU A 246 7.75 -35.86 19.12
C GLU A 246 7.64 -34.32 19.29
N LYS A 247 8.68 -33.57 18.89
CA LYS A 247 8.61 -32.09 18.79
C LYS A 247 8.41 -31.60 17.35
N GLU A 248 7.47 -30.69 17.15
CA GLU A 248 7.21 -30.04 15.85
C GLU A 248 7.96 -28.70 15.73
N ILE A 249 8.70 -28.49 14.64
CA ILE A 249 9.49 -27.24 14.41
C ILE A 249 8.58 -26.13 13.90
N SER A 250 8.70 -24.94 14.49
CA SER A 250 7.95 -23.73 14.10
C SER A 250 8.83 -22.55 13.66
N ALA A 251 10.10 -22.50 14.08
CA ALA A 251 11.04 -21.45 13.67
C ALA A 251 12.51 -21.95 13.67
N ILE A 252 13.35 -21.41 12.78
CA ILE A 252 14.79 -21.69 12.74
C ILE A 252 15.62 -20.43 12.44
N CYS A 253 16.80 -20.30 13.04
CA CYS A 253 17.79 -19.30 12.63
C CYS A 253 19.23 -19.74 12.93
N TRP A 254 20.20 -19.31 12.12
CA TRP A 254 21.62 -19.49 12.44
C TRP A 254 22.01 -18.62 13.63
N ALA A 255 22.45 -19.25 14.72
CA ALA A 255 22.92 -18.58 15.93
C ALA A 255 24.44 -18.28 15.91
N SER A 256 25.04 -18.24 14.73
CA SER A 256 26.49 -18.16 14.54
C SER A 256 26.82 -17.56 13.17
N SER A 257 27.92 -16.80 13.04
CA SER A 257 28.28 -16.18 11.75
C SER A 257 28.96 -17.16 10.78
N ASP A 258 29.53 -18.25 11.29
CA ASP A 258 30.13 -19.33 10.51
C ASP A 258 29.16 -20.47 10.16
N GLY A 259 27.94 -20.45 10.69
CA GLY A 259 26.96 -21.52 10.52
C GLY A 259 27.33 -22.81 11.26
N SER A 260 28.02 -22.72 12.40
CA SER A 260 28.30 -23.87 13.28
C SER A 260 27.15 -24.20 14.23
N ILE A 261 26.42 -23.19 14.72
CA ILE A 261 25.30 -23.33 15.67
C ILE A 261 23.98 -22.88 15.02
N LEU A 262 22.97 -23.74 15.07
CA LEU A 262 21.60 -23.50 14.64
C LEU A 262 20.69 -23.39 15.87
N ALA A 263 19.86 -22.35 15.96
CA ALA A 263 18.76 -22.28 16.93
C ALA A 263 17.44 -22.71 16.28
N VAL A 264 16.66 -23.51 17.01
CA VAL A 264 15.41 -24.11 16.54
C VAL A 264 14.34 -23.91 17.60
N GLY A 265 13.22 -23.32 17.21
CA GLY A 265 12.04 -23.09 18.02
C GLY A 265 10.93 -24.08 17.65
N TYR A 266 10.17 -24.51 18.65
CA TYR A 266 9.18 -25.57 18.51
C TYR A 266 7.76 -25.11 18.90
N VAL A 267 6.76 -25.83 18.41
CA VAL A 267 5.32 -25.55 18.65
C VAL A 267 4.95 -25.62 20.15
N ASP A 268 5.70 -26.38 20.95
CA ASP A 268 5.54 -26.46 22.41
C ASP A 268 6.23 -25.31 23.18
N GLY A 269 6.77 -24.32 22.47
CA GLY A 269 7.46 -23.17 23.05
C GLY A 269 8.87 -23.48 23.61
N ASP A 270 9.48 -24.62 23.30
CA ASP A 270 10.90 -24.86 23.57
C ASP A 270 11.80 -24.22 22.51
N ILE A 271 13.04 -23.89 22.90
CA ILE A 271 14.13 -23.52 21.97
C ILE A 271 15.32 -24.45 22.22
N LEU A 272 15.84 -25.08 21.18
CA LEU A 272 17.05 -25.91 21.22
C LEU A 272 18.13 -25.30 20.31
N PHE A 273 19.35 -25.21 20.83
CA PHE A 273 20.54 -24.93 20.02
C PHE A 273 21.21 -26.24 19.63
N TRP A 274 21.54 -26.39 18.35
CA TRP A 274 22.17 -27.57 17.75
C TRP A 274 23.56 -27.22 17.22
N ASN A 275 24.58 -27.97 17.63
CA ASN A 275 25.93 -27.87 17.09
C ASN A 275 26.04 -28.74 15.81
N THR A 276 26.19 -28.07 14.68
CA THR A 276 26.28 -28.64 13.32
C THR A 276 27.72 -28.75 12.80
N SER A 277 28.72 -28.48 13.65
CA SER A 277 30.13 -28.54 13.25
C SER A 277 30.62 -29.96 12.95
N ILE A 278 31.40 -30.11 11.88
CA ILE A 278 31.84 -31.41 11.37
C ILE A 278 33.11 -31.84 12.11
N THR A 279 32.97 -32.53 13.24
CA THR A 279 34.10 -33.11 13.97
C THR A 279 34.68 -34.32 13.23
N SER A 280 35.92 -34.21 12.73
CA SER A 280 36.55 -35.23 11.89
C SER A 280 37.21 -36.38 12.68
N SER A 281 36.53 -36.91 13.70
CA SER A 281 37.00 -38.00 14.55
C SER A 281 36.85 -39.37 13.86
N LYS A 282 37.81 -39.72 13.00
CA LYS A 282 38.03 -41.11 12.57
C LYS A 282 38.57 -41.95 13.74
N GLY A 283 37.68 -42.34 14.65
CA GLY A 283 37.96 -43.32 15.70
C GLY A 283 37.69 -42.86 17.12
N GLU A 284 36.43 -42.67 17.47
CA GLU A 284 35.87 -43.07 18.77
C GLU A 284 34.34 -43.16 18.61
N ARG A 285 33.72 -44.28 18.99
CA ARG A 285 32.31 -44.57 18.67
C ARG A 285 31.42 -44.89 19.88
N ASN A 286 31.97 -44.79 21.09
CA ASN A 286 31.23 -44.89 22.34
C ASN A 286 31.41 -43.59 23.13
N GLY A 287 30.37 -42.76 23.18
CA GLY A 287 30.36 -41.51 23.93
C GLY A 287 29.15 -40.65 23.55
N GLN A 288 28.35 -40.25 24.54
CA GLN A 288 27.16 -39.41 24.33
C GLN A 288 27.57 -38.01 23.85
N ASN A 289 27.35 -37.71 22.57
CA ASN A 289 27.60 -36.39 22.00
C ASN A 289 26.56 -35.37 22.47
N LYS A 290 26.91 -34.56 23.46
CA LYS A 290 26.09 -33.45 24.00
C LYS A 290 26.06 -32.24 23.05
N ASN A 291 25.59 -32.46 21.82
CA ASN A 291 25.57 -31.46 20.74
C ASN A 291 24.35 -30.54 20.77
N VAL A 292 23.48 -30.66 21.78
CA VAL A 292 22.20 -29.94 21.87
C VAL A 292 22.06 -29.28 23.24
N VAL A 293 21.66 -28.01 23.28
CA VAL A 293 21.37 -27.27 24.52
C VAL A 293 19.98 -26.66 24.48
N LYS A 294 19.14 -26.99 25.48
CA LYS A 294 17.82 -26.40 25.66
C LYS A 294 17.92 -25.02 26.32
N LEU A 295 17.32 -24.01 25.68
CA LEU A 295 17.03 -22.71 26.27
C LEU A 295 15.59 -22.73 26.78
N GLN A 296 15.42 -22.38 28.05
CA GLN A 296 14.11 -22.32 28.70
C GLN A 296 13.75 -20.86 29.02
N LEU A 297 12.68 -20.35 28.38
CA LEU A 297 12.16 -19.00 28.60
C LEU A 297 11.23 -18.96 29.81
N SER A 298 10.26 -19.86 29.84
CA SER A 298 9.29 -20.05 30.93
C SER A 298 9.38 -21.45 31.54
N SER A 299 9.05 -21.54 32.83
CA SER A 299 8.87 -22.80 33.57
C SER A 299 7.46 -23.37 33.49
N ALA A 300 6.54 -22.73 32.77
CA ALA A 300 5.17 -23.19 32.60
C ALA A 300 5.08 -24.47 31.75
N GLU A 301 4.13 -25.35 32.09
CA GLU A 301 3.83 -26.58 31.33
C GLU A 301 3.24 -26.30 29.94
N ARG A 302 2.56 -25.16 29.77
CA ARG A 302 1.94 -24.72 28.52
C ARG A 302 2.47 -23.35 28.12
N LYS A 303 3.07 -23.28 26.94
CA LYS A 303 3.72 -22.09 26.38
C LYS A 303 3.14 -21.80 25.00
N LEU A 304 3.30 -20.56 24.54
CA LEU A 304 3.02 -20.18 23.17
C LEU A 304 4.07 -20.82 22.22
N PRO A 305 3.70 -21.24 21.00
CA PRO A 305 4.67 -21.64 19.98
C PRO A 305 5.78 -20.60 19.77
N VAL A 306 6.98 -21.03 19.41
CA VAL A 306 8.04 -20.08 19.01
C VAL A 306 7.81 -19.69 17.55
N ILE A 307 7.27 -18.49 17.32
CA ILE A 307 6.84 -18.03 15.99
C ILE A 307 8.00 -17.37 15.24
N VAL A 308 8.84 -16.60 15.93
CA VAL A 308 9.98 -15.91 15.32
C VAL A 308 11.26 -16.16 16.11
N LEU A 309 12.33 -16.50 15.39
CA LEU A 309 13.71 -16.48 15.87
C LEU A 309 14.58 -15.70 14.88
N GLN A 310 15.31 -14.70 15.34
CA GLN A 310 16.38 -14.04 14.56
C GLN A 310 17.60 -13.78 15.46
N TRP A 311 18.80 -13.83 14.86
CA TRP A 311 20.07 -13.70 15.58
C TRP A 311 20.90 -12.52 15.08
N SER A 312 21.53 -11.79 16.00
CA SER A 312 22.57 -10.80 15.71
C SER A 312 23.86 -11.20 16.43
N SER A 313 24.93 -11.46 15.68
CA SER A 313 26.27 -11.60 16.25
C SER A 313 26.73 -10.30 16.90
N ASN A 314 27.59 -10.39 17.92
CA ASN A 314 28.22 -9.24 18.55
C ASN A 314 29.71 -9.19 18.15
N ASN A 315 30.00 -8.54 17.02
CA ASN A 315 31.31 -8.47 16.37
C ASN A 315 32.40 -7.71 17.18
N THR A 316 32.20 -7.46 18.48
CA THR A 316 33.20 -6.84 19.38
C THR A 316 34.22 -7.85 19.91
N SER A 317 33.89 -9.15 19.95
CA SER A 317 34.85 -10.23 20.20
C SER A 317 35.36 -10.85 18.89
N ARG A 318 36.62 -11.34 18.91
CA ARG A 318 37.23 -12.13 17.82
C ARG A 318 36.67 -13.54 17.65
N ASN A 319 35.66 -13.92 18.43
CA ASN A 319 35.10 -15.26 18.52
C ASN A 319 33.57 -15.16 18.42
N ASP A 320 32.94 -16.06 17.66
CA ASP A 320 31.49 -16.14 17.42
C ASP A 320 30.65 -16.65 18.59
N TYR A 321 31.19 -16.64 19.82
CA TYR A 321 30.58 -17.26 20.99
C TYR A 321 29.63 -16.33 21.77
N ASN A 322 29.17 -15.22 21.18
CA ASN A 322 28.19 -14.34 21.78
C ASN A 322 27.36 -13.54 20.76
N GLY A 323 26.21 -13.05 21.21
CA GLY A 323 25.29 -12.26 20.39
C GLY A 323 23.94 -12.04 21.06
N LYS A 324 22.93 -11.72 20.25
CA LYS A 324 21.55 -11.48 20.69
C LYS A 324 20.59 -12.37 19.92
N LEU A 325 19.74 -13.10 20.64
CA LEU A 325 18.59 -13.83 20.09
C LEU A 325 17.32 -13.00 20.32
N PHE A 326 16.57 -12.76 19.26
CA PHE A 326 15.28 -12.08 19.26
C PHE A 326 14.18 -13.13 19.06
N ILE A 327 13.17 -13.13 19.93
CA ILE A 327 12.22 -14.23 20.08
C ILE A 327 10.80 -13.70 20.23
N TYR A 328 9.88 -14.15 19.37
CA TYR A 328 8.44 -13.98 19.58
C TYR A 328 7.78 -15.34 19.87
N GLY A 329 7.04 -15.41 20.98
CA GLY A 329 6.49 -16.65 21.54
C GLY A 329 7.41 -17.36 22.55
N GLY A 330 7.05 -18.57 22.97
CA GLY A 330 7.80 -19.38 23.96
C GLY A 330 7.58 -19.03 25.45
N ASP A 331 6.92 -17.92 25.77
CA ASP A 331 6.45 -17.62 27.14
C ASP A 331 5.06 -18.27 27.43
N GLU A 332 4.57 -18.14 28.67
CA GLU A 332 3.37 -18.83 29.17
C GLU A 332 2.06 -18.33 28.51
N ILE A 333 1.14 -19.26 28.20
CA ILE A 333 -0.14 -18.92 27.56
C ILE A 333 -0.98 -18.01 28.47
N GLY A 334 -1.30 -16.81 27.99
CA GLY A 334 -1.99 -15.77 28.76
C GLY A 334 -1.07 -14.67 29.30
N SER A 335 0.23 -14.74 29.02
CA SER A 335 1.15 -13.60 29.17
C SER A 335 0.82 -12.46 28.20
N GLU A 336 1.34 -11.27 28.48
CA GLU A 336 1.30 -10.13 27.54
C GLU A 336 2.10 -10.45 26.25
N GLU A 337 1.65 -9.93 25.09
CA GLU A 337 2.41 -10.04 23.84
C GLU A 337 3.68 -9.17 23.92
N VAL A 338 4.84 -9.81 24.05
CA VAL A 338 6.15 -9.17 24.09
C VAL A 338 7.12 -9.81 23.10
N LEU A 339 8.00 -8.99 22.54
CA LEU A 339 9.15 -9.47 21.79
C LEU A 339 10.35 -9.55 22.74
N THR A 340 10.81 -10.77 23.03
CA THR A 340 11.90 -11.03 23.99
C THR A 340 13.26 -10.94 23.30
N VAL A 341 14.18 -10.18 23.90
CA VAL A 341 15.57 -10.07 23.44
C VAL A 341 16.51 -10.63 24.52
N LEU A 342 17.24 -11.68 24.18
CA LEU A 342 18.25 -12.29 25.05
C LEU A 342 19.66 -11.99 24.54
N SER A 343 20.54 -11.55 25.43
CA SER A 343 21.98 -11.56 25.16
C SER A 343 22.58 -12.87 25.67
N LEU A 344 23.23 -13.62 24.78
CA LEU A 344 23.75 -14.97 25.04
C LEU A 344 25.27 -15.04 24.84
N GLU A 345 25.92 -15.89 25.62
CA GLU A 345 27.36 -16.23 25.58
C GLU A 345 27.52 -17.76 25.75
N TRP A 346 28.48 -18.39 25.07
CA TRP A 346 28.78 -19.82 25.24
C TRP A 346 30.27 -20.18 25.21
N SER A 347 30.58 -21.42 25.59
CA SER A 347 31.93 -22.00 25.45
C SER A 347 32.19 -22.56 24.05
N SER A 348 33.47 -22.70 23.69
CA SER A 348 33.89 -23.41 22.48
C SER A 348 33.32 -24.83 22.47
N GLY A 349 32.56 -25.19 21.42
CA GLY A 349 31.84 -26.48 21.33
C GLY A 349 30.43 -26.49 21.93
N MET A 350 29.99 -25.39 22.56
CA MET A 350 28.65 -25.20 23.17
C MET A 350 28.36 -26.05 24.42
N GLU A 351 29.40 -26.50 25.15
CA GLU A 351 29.25 -27.26 26.41
C GLU A 351 28.47 -26.48 27.49
N THR A 352 28.51 -25.15 27.43
CA THR A 352 27.79 -24.25 28.34
C THR A 352 27.22 -23.07 27.55
N VAL A 353 25.95 -22.75 27.77
CA VAL A 353 25.28 -21.55 27.25
C VAL A 353 24.78 -20.72 28.43
N ARG A 354 25.01 -19.41 28.40
CA ARG A 354 24.66 -18.46 29.45
C ARG A 354 23.87 -17.31 28.86
N CYS A 355 22.69 -17.04 29.42
CA CYS A 355 22.02 -15.76 29.25
C CYS A 355 22.69 -14.72 30.16
N ILE A 356 23.17 -13.62 29.57
CA ILE A 356 23.83 -12.52 30.27
C ILE A 356 22.96 -11.26 30.41
N GLY A 357 21.81 -11.21 29.72
CA GLY A 357 20.77 -10.18 29.88
C GLY A 357 19.48 -10.53 29.12
N ARG A 358 18.31 -10.10 29.64
CA ARG A 358 16.98 -10.21 29.00
C ARG A 358 16.31 -8.83 29.04
N VAL A 359 15.76 -8.41 27.90
CA VAL A 359 14.88 -7.23 27.77
C VAL A 359 13.60 -7.70 27.07
N ASP A 360 12.45 -7.22 27.55
CA ASP A 360 11.14 -7.57 27.01
C ASP A 360 10.54 -6.31 26.37
N LEU A 361 10.26 -6.37 25.07
CA LEU A 361 9.73 -5.25 24.30
C LEU A 361 8.20 -5.36 24.25
N THR A 362 7.51 -4.47 24.96
CA THR A 362 6.06 -4.32 24.87
C THR A 362 5.67 -3.70 23.54
N LEU A 363 4.57 -4.19 22.97
CA LEU A 363 4.09 -3.84 21.64
C LEU A 363 2.85 -2.95 21.72
N THR A 364 2.75 -1.97 20.82
CA THR A 364 1.53 -1.18 20.62
C THR A 364 0.71 -1.84 19.52
N GLY A 365 -0.39 -2.48 19.90
CA GLY A 365 -1.12 -3.41 19.00
C GLY A 365 -0.46 -4.79 18.94
N SER A 366 -1.08 -5.75 18.25
CA SER A 366 -0.56 -7.11 18.19
C SER A 366 0.60 -7.25 17.21
N PHE A 367 1.52 -8.18 17.49
CA PHE A 367 2.66 -8.46 16.61
C PHE A 367 2.20 -8.82 15.18
N ALA A 368 2.92 -8.32 14.17
CA ALA A 368 2.79 -8.76 12.78
C ALA A 368 4.09 -9.44 12.31
N ASP A 369 5.20 -8.71 12.33
CA ASP A 369 6.52 -9.21 11.90
C ASP A 369 7.66 -8.33 12.45
N MET A 370 8.92 -8.76 12.31
CA MET A 370 10.10 -7.98 12.66
C MET A 370 11.26 -8.21 11.69
N THR A 371 12.13 -7.22 11.52
CA THR A 371 13.37 -7.41 10.76
C THR A 371 14.56 -6.68 11.39
N LEU A 372 15.70 -7.37 11.46
CA LEU A 372 16.97 -6.81 11.92
C LEU A 372 17.63 -5.98 10.81
N LEU A 373 18.28 -4.89 11.21
CA LEU A 373 18.90 -3.90 10.33
C LEU A 373 20.44 -3.99 10.42
N PRO A 374 21.10 -4.94 9.73
CA PRO A 374 22.55 -5.06 9.76
C PRO A 374 23.21 -3.86 9.07
N THR A 375 24.32 -3.40 9.62
CA THR A 375 25.04 -2.24 9.08
C THR A 375 25.77 -2.59 7.79
N ALA A 376 25.45 -1.89 6.70
CA ALA A 376 26.16 -2.00 5.42
C ALA A 376 27.66 -1.70 5.55
N GLY A 377 28.52 -2.62 5.10
CA GLY A 377 29.95 -2.39 4.89
C GLY A 377 30.89 -3.41 5.56
N ALA A 378 32.06 -3.61 4.94
CA ALA A 378 33.09 -4.53 5.43
C ALA A 378 34.06 -3.92 6.47
N THR A 379 33.78 -2.70 6.94
CA THR A 379 34.61 -1.96 7.91
C THR A 379 34.11 -2.18 9.33
N GLY A 380 34.87 -2.91 10.14
CA GLY A 380 34.50 -3.27 11.52
C GLY A 380 34.50 -2.09 12.50
N GLY A 381 33.38 -1.36 12.55
CA GLY A 381 33.01 -0.47 13.65
C GLY A 381 31.89 -1.10 14.47
N ASN A 382 31.84 -0.84 15.79
CA ASN A 382 30.94 -1.50 16.77
C ASN A 382 29.54 -1.83 16.22
N HIS A 383 29.36 -3.09 15.81
CA HIS A 383 28.13 -3.54 15.16
C HIS A 383 27.03 -3.71 16.20
N LYS A 384 25.98 -2.89 16.07
CA LYS A 384 24.71 -3.06 16.77
C LYS A 384 23.64 -3.01 15.70
N ALA A 385 22.93 -4.12 15.49
CA ALA A 385 21.76 -4.11 14.62
C ALA A 385 20.64 -3.33 15.30
N ASP A 386 20.04 -2.40 14.56
CA ASP A 386 18.74 -1.83 14.92
C ASP A 386 17.64 -2.84 14.57
N LEU A 387 16.44 -2.65 15.12
CA LEU A 387 15.31 -3.56 14.93
C LEU A 387 14.07 -2.76 14.49
N PHE A 388 13.46 -3.17 13.38
CA PHE A 388 12.08 -2.81 13.09
C PHE A 388 11.12 -3.88 13.60
N VAL A 389 10.03 -3.45 14.23
CA VAL A 389 8.87 -4.29 14.55
C VAL A 389 7.64 -3.67 13.90
N LEU A 390 6.85 -4.50 13.22
CA LEU A 390 5.57 -4.16 12.64
C LEU A 390 4.46 -4.70 13.54
N THR A 391 3.49 -3.86 13.87
CA THR A 391 2.30 -4.24 14.65
C THR A 391 1.01 -3.90 13.92
N ASN A 392 -0.08 -4.59 14.27
CA ASN A 392 -1.41 -4.32 13.73
C ASN A 392 -2.08 -3.17 14.51
N PRO A 393 -2.63 -2.13 13.84
CA PRO A 393 -3.00 -2.09 12.43
C PRO A 393 -2.06 -1.25 11.53
N GLY A 394 -0.86 -1.76 11.23
CA GLY A 394 0.08 -1.15 10.28
C GLY A 394 1.02 -0.11 10.88
N GLN A 395 1.35 -0.22 12.17
CA GLN A 395 2.32 0.65 12.83
C GLN A 395 3.72 0.04 12.75
N LEU A 396 4.73 0.88 12.44
CA LEU A 396 6.12 0.47 12.33
C LEU A 396 6.95 1.18 13.41
N HIS A 397 7.63 0.39 14.22
CA HIS A 397 8.37 0.81 15.40
C HIS A 397 9.86 0.50 15.23
N LEU A 398 10.72 1.49 15.45
CA LEU A 398 12.16 1.34 15.49
C LEU A 398 12.65 1.20 16.94
N TYR A 399 13.44 0.17 17.21
CA TYR A 399 14.23 0.04 18.43
C TYR A 399 15.72 0.17 18.08
N ASP A 400 16.32 1.26 18.55
CA ASP A 400 17.74 1.59 18.38
C ASP A 400 18.63 0.53 19.07
N GLY A 401 19.53 -0.08 18.29
CA GLY A 401 20.44 -1.12 18.75
C GLY A 401 21.39 -0.66 19.86
N THR A 402 21.68 0.64 19.95
CA THR A 402 22.43 1.26 21.05
C THR A 402 21.65 1.20 22.36
N ASN A 403 20.39 1.64 22.37
CA ASN A 403 19.49 1.62 23.53
C ASN A 403 19.14 0.18 23.95
N LEU A 404 18.86 -0.72 23.00
CA LEU A 404 18.70 -2.14 23.30
C LEU A 404 19.96 -2.74 23.96
N SER A 405 21.16 -2.21 23.67
CA SER A 405 22.41 -2.68 24.29
C SER A 405 22.68 -2.10 25.68
N THR A 406 22.17 -0.91 26.01
CA THR A 406 22.30 -0.35 27.37
C THR A 406 21.33 -1.05 28.31
N LEU A 407 20.07 -1.23 27.90
CA LEU A 407 19.06 -1.95 28.69
C LEU A 407 19.51 -3.40 28.98
N LEU A 408 20.06 -4.11 27.98
CA LEU A 408 20.64 -5.46 28.17
C LEU A 408 21.88 -5.51 29.08
N SER A 409 22.46 -4.37 29.47
CA SER A 409 23.63 -4.29 30.35
C SER A 409 23.30 -3.92 31.80
N GLU A 410 22.09 -3.41 32.04
CA GLU A 410 21.60 -3.06 33.37
C GLU A 410 21.00 -4.30 34.04
N LYS A 411 21.29 -4.50 35.34
CA LYS A 411 21.06 -5.80 36.02
C LYS A 411 19.66 -5.95 36.64
N GLU A 412 18.74 -5.03 36.35
CA GLU A 412 17.39 -5.06 36.89
C GLU A 412 16.48 -5.94 36.02
N ARG A 413 15.74 -6.87 36.64
CA ARG A 413 14.87 -7.80 35.92
C ARG A 413 13.60 -7.09 35.46
N LYS A 414 13.37 -7.10 34.14
CA LYS A 414 12.30 -6.41 33.39
C LYS A 414 12.49 -4.89 33.31
N GLN A 415 13.19 -4.48 32.25
CA GLN A 415 13.13 -3.11 31.72
C GLN A 415 12.36 -3.14 30.39
N PHE A 416 11.51 -2.14 30.17
CA PHE A 416 10.75 -1.95 28.93
C PHE A 416 11.45 -0.89 28.08
N ALA A 417 11.65 -1.15 26.79
CA ALA A 417 12.16 -0.14 25.86
C ALA A 417 10.99 0.58 25.19
N HIS A 418 11.02 1.92 25.14
CA HIS A 418 10.09 2.68 24.32
C HIS A 418 10.54 2.66 22.85
N PRO A 419 9.67 2.27 21.90
CA PRO A 419 9.96 2.38 20.47
C PRO A 419 9.97 3.85 20.03
N VAL A 420 10.57 4.10 18.86
CA VAL A 420 10.35 5.33 18.09
C VAL A 420 9.45 5.00 16.91
N GLU A 421 8.35 5.73 16.72
CA GLU A 421 7.39 5.47 15.65
C GLU A 421 7.85 5.99 14.29
N PHE A 422 7.35 5.40 13.21
CA PHE A 422 7.61 5.83 11.84
C PHE A 422 7.08 7.27 11.57
N PRO A 423 7.94 8.22 11.13
CA PRO A 423 7.55 9.60 10.93
C PRO A 423 6.68 9.77 9.67
N MET A 424 5.37 9.91 9.87
CA MET A 424 4.39 10.16 8.81
C MET A 424 4.53 11.56 8.19
N PHE A 425 4.62 11.64 6.85
CA PHE A 425 4.70 12.90 6.08
C PHE A 425 3.57 13.89 6.40
N ILE A 426 2.36 13.34 6.60
CA ILE A 426 1.18 14.02 7.11
C ILE A 426 0.72 13.21 8.31
N PRO A 427 0.81 13.74 9.54
CA PRO A 427 0.22 13.09 10.71
C PRO A 427 -1.30 12.99 10.55
N THR A 428 -1.87 11.85 10.94
CA THR A 428 -3.31 11.58 10.83
C THR A 428 -3.94 11.18 12.16
N ALA A 429 -3.15 10.70 13.12
CA ALA A 429 -3.60 10.17 14.40
C ALA A 429 -3.10 10.99 15.60
N ASP A 430 -1.84 11.44 15.59
CA ASP A 430 -1.27 12.34 16.61
C ASP A 430 -0.50 13.52 15.95
N PRO A 431 -1.03 14.75 15.98
CA PRO A 431 -2.41 15.07 16.32
C PRO A 431 -3.40 14.43 15.32
N SER A 432 -4.64 14.20 15.77
CA SER A 432 -5.68 13.58 14.94
C SER A 432 -6.23 14.56 13.90
N MET A 433 -6.22 14.20 12.62
CA MET A 433 -6.65 15.08 11.52
C MET A 433 -8.17 15.08 11.38
N THR A 434 -8.78 16.27 11.36
CA THR A 434 -10.25 16.45 11.36
C THR A 434 -10.82 16.86 10.01
N VAL A 435 -10.06 17.60 9.19
CA VAL A 435 -10.49 18.08 7.87
C VAL A 435 -9.30 18.29 6.93
N GLY A 436 -9.46 17.92 5.66
CA GLY A 436 -8.46 18.13 4.60
C GLY A 436 -8.95 19.07 3.49
N LYS A 437 -8.09 19.98 3.02
CA LYS A 437 -8.35 20.86 1.87
C LYS A 437 -7.18 20.85 0.88
N PHE A 438 -7.42 20.30 -0.31
CA PHE A 438 -6.53 20.42 -1.46
C PHE A 438 -6.94 21.62 -2.31
N SER A 439 -5.97 22.35 -2.88
CA SER A 439 -6.22 23.49 -3.78
C SER A 439 -5.11 23.62 -4.82
N ALA A 440 -5.49 23.79 -6.08
CA ALA A 440 -4.58 24.10 -7.18
C ALA A 440 -4.54 25.61 -7.44
N LEU A 441 -3.36 26.13 -7.75
CA LEU A 441 -3.11 27.52 -8.11
C LEU A 441 -2.83 27.63 -9.61
N PRO A 442 -3.07 28.78 -10.25
CA PRO A 442 -2.62 29.01 -11.63
C PRO A 442 -1.10 28.92 -11.72
N ALA A 443 -0.60 28.00 -12.54
CA ALA A 443 0.82 27.72 -12.70
C ALA A 443 1.61 28.98 -13.08
N GLY A 444 2.64 29.31 -12.30
CA GLY A 444 3.48 30.50 -12.52
C GLY A 444 2.82 31.86 -12.20
N GLY A 445 1.57 31.88 -11.71
CA GLY A 445 0.86 33.10 -11.33
C GLY A 445 1.43 33.82 -10.11
N ILE A 446 1.01 35.07 -9.90
CA ILE A 446 1.53 35.96 -8.83
C ILE A 446 1.43 35.30 -7.44
N SER A 447 0.29 34.69 -7.12
CA SER A 447 0.05 34.01 -5.84
C SER A 447 1.01 32.83 -5.60
N SER A 448 1.29 32.05 -6.65
CA SER A 448 2.25 30.94 -6.61
C SER A 448 3.66 31.44 -6.30
N LYS A 449 4.10 32.51 -6.99
CA LYS A 449 5.41 33.14 -6.80
C LYS A 449 5.56 33.78 -5.42
N CYS A 450 4.50 34.40 -4.88
CA CYS A 450 4.50 34.97 -3.54
C CYS A 450 4.61 33.90 -2.43
N LEU A 451 3.93 32.75 -2.59
CA LEU A 451 4.09 31.60 -1.69
C LEU A 451 5.52 31.05 -1.74
N SER A 452 6.10 30.90 -2.94
CA SER A 452 7.50 30.46 -3.10
C SER A 452 8.51 31.41 -2.46
N GLU A 453 8.32 32.73 -2.61
CA GLU A 453 9.16 33.73 -1.93
C GLU A 453 9.04 33.59 -0.41
N LEU A 454 7.81 33.55 0.12
CA LEU A 454 7.55 33.42 1.56
C LEU A 454 8.21 32.16 2.13
N ALA A 455 8.00 31.01 1.49
CA ALA A 455 8.57 29.72 1.86
C ALA A 455 10.11 29.73 1.89
N SER A 456 10.76 30.49 1.00
CA SER A 456 12.23 30.63 0.97
C SER A 456 12.80 31.55 2.05
N ILE A 457 11.97 32.44 2.63
CA ILE A 457 12.36 33.42 3.66
C ILE A 457 12.13 32.87 5.06
N THR A 458 11.08 32.06 5.25
CA THR A 458 10.97 31.15 6.39
C THR A 458 12.06 30.09 6.31
N LYS A 459 12.57 29.62 7.46
CA LYS A 459 13.14 28.27 7.46
C LYS A 459 11.97 27.30 7.20
N PRO A 460 12.11 26.29 6.33
CA PRO A 460 11.09 25.26 6.23
C PRO A 460 10.87 24.63 7.61
N CYS A 461 9.61 24.47 8.02
CA CYS A 461 9.29 23.67 9.19
C CYS A 461 9.74 22.25 8.90
N SER A 462 10.78 21.79 9.60
CA SER A 462 11.06 20.36 9.68
C SER A 462 9.81 19.66 10.20
N THR A 463 9.33 18.63 9.50
CA THR A 463 8.42 17.63 10.08
C THR A 463 8.94 17.24 11.47
N PRO A 464 8.06 17.12 12.49
CA PRO A 464 8.49 16.99 13.87
C PRO A 464 9.49 15.83 14.03
N THR A 465 10.75 16.18 14.27
CA THR A 465 11.82 15.18 14.42
C THR A 465 11.47 14.28 15.60
N PRO A 466 11.52 12.94 15.48
CA PRO A 466 11.25 12.06 16.61
C PRO A 466 12.13 12.44 17.81
N ALA A 467 11.51 12.48 18.99
CA ALA A 467 11.94 13.29 20.15
C ALA A 467 13.31 12.95 20.78
N ALA A 468 14.04 11.99 20.23
CA ALA A 468 15.36 11.53 20.68
C ALA A 468 16.53 11.98 19.80
N GLY A 469 16.28 12.61 18.64
CA GLY A 469 17.34 12.97 17.68
C GLY A 469 17.98 11.77 16.95
N ILE A 470 17.37 10.59 17.07
CA ILE A 470 17.71 9.38 16.34
C ILE A 470 17.46 9.61 14.84
N LYS A 471 18.44 9.27 14.00
CA LYS A 471 18.29 9.27 12.54
C LYS A 471 17.64 7.98 12.07
N TRP A 472 16.76 8.07 11.08
CA TRP A 472 16.15 6.88 10.49
C TRP A 472 17.21 6.03 9.75
N PRO A 473 17.15 4.68 9.87
CA PRO A 473 18.14 3.78 9.28
C PRO A 473 17.88 3.49 7.79
N LEU A 474 16.74 3.95 7.26
CA LEU A 474 16.42 3.92 5.84
C LEU A 474 17.01 5.15 5.15
N THR A 475 17.84 4.92 4.16
CA THR A 475 18.53 5.96 3.38
C THR A 475 18.53 5.63 1.89
N GLY A 476 17.71 4.66 1.48
CA GLY A 476 17.73 4.06 0.14
C GLY A 476 16.97 4.83 -0.92
N GLY A 477 17.28 4.51 -2.18
CA GLY A 477 16.68 5.10 -3.37
C GLY A 477 17.24 6.49 -3.72
N VAL A 478 16.81 7.01 -4.86
CA VAL A 478 17.29 8.27 -5.44
C VAL A 478 16.12 9.26 -5.54
N PRO A 479 16.13 10.36 -4.77
CA PRO A 479 15.14 11.43 -4.92
C PRO A 479 15.20 11.96 -6.35
N THR A 480 14.06 12.17 -6.99
CA THR A 480 14.06 12.68 -8.37
C THR A 480 14.80 14.02 -8.40
N GLN A 481 15.84 14.12 -9.24
CA GLN A 481 16.49 15.39 -9.49
C GLN A 481 15.50 16.31 -10.21
N LEU A 482 14.78 17.11 -9.43
CA LEU A 482 14.11 18.30 -9.91
C LEU A 482 15.18 19.18 -10.56
N ALA A 483 15.26 19.11 -11.88
CA ALA A 483 16.04 20.04 -12.67
C ALA A 483 15.58 21.45 -12.27
N VAL A 484 16.50 22.28 -11.77
CA VAL A 484 16.17 23.57 -11.13
C VAL A 484 15.66 24.56 -12.18
N SER A 485 14.38 24.41 -12.53
CA SER A 485 13.60 25.41 -13.25
C SER A 485 13.62 26.69 -12.42
N LYS A 486 14.02 27.79 -13.05
CA LYS A 486 14.25 29.06 -12.33
C LYS A 486 12.98 29.62 -11.65
N ASP A 487 11.80 29.17 -12.07
CA ASP A 487 10.56 29.29 -11.32
C ASP A 487 10.36 28.05 -10.42
N ASN A 488 10.74 28.16 -9.14
CA ASN A 488 10.43 27.18 -8.10
C ASN A 488 8.99 27.39 -7.57
N SER A 489 8.00 27.38 -8.47
CA SER A 489 6.63 27.84 -8.22
C SER A 489 5.79 26.81 -7.47
N ILE A 490 5.13 27.24 -6.38
CA ILE A 490 4.17 26.42 -5.63
C ILE A 490 2.83 26.47 -6.37
N ASP A 491 2.55 25.43 -7.14
CA ASP A 491 1.34 25.30 -7.96
C ASP A 491 0.20 24.63 -7.20
N LYS A 492 0.46 23.92 -6.08
CA LYS A 492 -0.57 23.22 -5.30
C LYS A 492 -0.29 23.23 -3.80
N LEU A 493 -1.36 23.31 -3.02
CA LEU A 493 -1.32 23.18 -1.57
C LEU A 493 -2.21 22.02 -1.10
N TYR A 494 -1.70 21.27 -0.14
CA TYR A 494 -2.53 20.49 0.79
C TYR A 494 -2.54 21.19 2.14
N ILE A 495 -3.72 21.31 2.74
CA ILE A 495 -3.95 21.97 4.03
C ILE A 495 -4.75 21.01 4.91
N ALA A 496 -4.24 20.72 6.11
CA ALA A 496 -4.93 19.87 7.09
C ALA A 496 -5.29 20.68 8.33
N GLY A 497 -6.50 20.49 8.85
CA GLY A 497 -6.93 20.95 10.17
C GLY A 497 -6.97 19.78 11.16
N TYR A 498 -6.68 20.07 12.42
CA TYR A 498 -6.47 19.06 13.46
C TYR A 498 -7.37 19.24 14.69
N GLN A 499 -7.48 18.16 15.48
CA GLN A 499 -8.25 18.07 16.73
C GLN A 499 -7.73 19.02 17.83
N ASP A 500 -6.44 19.38 17.79
CA ASP A 500 -5.78 20.30 18.71
C ASP A 500 -5.99 21.79 18.35
N GLY A 501 -6.64 22.08 17.22
CA GLY A 501 -6.83 23.43 16.67
C GLY A 501 -5.73 23.91 15.72
N SER A 502 -4.68 23.12 15.48
CA SER A 502 -3.62 23.48 14.54
C SER A 502 -4.03 23.30 13.07
N VAL A 503 -3.38 24.06 12.18
CA VAL A 503 -3.55 23.94 10.72
C VAL A 503 -2.19 23.87 10.03
N TRP A 504 -1.94 22.79 9.31
CA TRP A 504 -0.64 22.51 8.68
C TRP A 504 -0.78 22.62 7.16
N ILE A 505 0.27 23.12 6.49
CA ILE A 505 0.25 23.48 5.07
C ILE A 505 1.49 22.89 4.38
N TRP A 506 1.28 22.05 3.37
CA TRP A 506 2.34 21.46 2.54
C TRP A 506 2.25 21.94 1.10
N ASP A 507 3.41 22.13 0.48
CA ASP A 507 3.54 22.14 -0.98
C ASP A 507 3.27 20.73 -1.50
N ALA A 508 2.24 20.60 -2.33
CA ALA A 508 1.83 19.37 -2.98
C ALA A 508 2.01 19.43 -4.51
N SER A 509 2.90 20.32 -4.99
CA SER A 509 3.17 20.53 -6.41
C SER A 509 3.98 19.39 -7.05
N TYR A 510 4.61 18.54 -6.23
CA TYR A 510 5.50 17.44 -6.64
C TYR A 510 5.23 16.14 -5.84
N PRO A 511 5.74 14.97 -6.28
CA PRO A 511 5.58 13.68 -5.59
C PRO A 511 6.23 13.53 -4.20
N ILE A 512 6.82 14.59 -3.64
CA ILE A 512 7.36 14.63 -2.28
C ILE A 512 6.79 15.89 -1.63
N LEU A 513 5.86 15.72 -0.69
CA LEU A 513 5.23 16.85 -0.01
C LEU A 513 6.22 17.56 0.92
N THR A 514 6.32 18.88 0.82
CA THR A 514 7.20 19.71 1.65
C THR A 514 6.36 20.54 2.62
N LEU A 515 6.56 20.36 3.93
CA LEU A 515 5.88 21.17 4.96
C LEU A 515 6.35 22.63 4.88
N LEU A 516 5.42 23.54 4.55
CA LEU A 516 5.68 24.96 4.42
C LEU A 516 5.49 25.66 5.77
N PHE A 517 4.30 25.48 6.37
CA PHE A 517 3.87 26.22 7.55
C PHE A 517 3.06 25.33 8.49
N VAL A 518 3.25 25.54 9.79
CA VAL A 518 2.33 25.10 10.84
C VAL A 518 1.74 26.35 11.46
N LEU A 519 0.41 26.41 11.52
CA LEU A 519 -0.35 27.47 12.17
C LEU A 519 -0.85 26.92 13.51
N GLU A 520 -0.32 27.45 14.60
CA GLU A 520 -0.81 27.15 15.95
C GLU A 520 -2.22 27.73 16.12
N GLY A 521 -3.10 27.02 16.84
CA GLY A 521 -4.43 27.50 17.20
C GLY A 521 -4.41 28.66 18.21
N GLU A 522 -3.30 28.83 18.92
CA GLU A 522 -3.07 29.97 19.82
C GLU A 522 -2.49 31.17 19.06
N VAL A 523 -3.20 32.31 19.07
CA VAL A 523 -2.66 33.56 18.55
C VAL A 523 -1.75 34.18 19.63
N GLN A 524 -0.44 34.16 19.37
CA GLN A 524 0.57 34.62 20.33
C GLN A 524 0.28 36.03 20.85
N GLY A 525 0.17 36.15 22.18
CA GLY A 525 -0.10 37.43 22.88
C GLY A 525 -1.58 37.69 23.20
N THR A 526 -2.54 36.92 22.64
CA THR A 526 -3.96 37.03 22.99
C THR A 526 -4.49 35.76 23.66
N ASN A 527 -5.10 35.93 24.84
CA ASN A 527 -5.79 34.85 25.54
C ASN A 527 -7.20 34.65 24.92
N VAL A 528 -7.23 34.24 23.65
CA VAL A 528 -8.46 33.89 22.93
C VAL A 528 -8.94 32.55 23.46
N ALA A 529 -10.00 32.58 24.28
CA ALA A 529 -10.68 31.35 24.67
C ALA A 529 -11.13 30.58 23.41
N HIS A 530 -11.00 29.24 23.46
CA HIS A 530 -11.28 28.33 22.34
C HIS A 530 -10.21 28.29 21.22
N SER A 531 -8.94 28.55 21.57
CA SER A 531 -7.76 28.38 20.70
C SER A 531 -7.48 26.91 20.35
N SER A 532 -7.34 26.04 21.36
CA SER A 532 -7.14 24.59 21.17
C SER A 532 -8.49 23.87 21.15
N VAL A 533 -9.14 23.92 19.99
CA VAL A 533 -10.48 23.37 19.72
C VAL A 533 -10.50 22.83 18.29
N PRO A 534 -11.15 21.68 18.00
CA PRO A 534 -11.06 21.02 16.71
C PRO A 534 -11.42 21.92 15.53
N VAL A 535 -10.56 21.90 14.50
CA VAL A 535 -10.83 22.56 13.22
C VAL A 535 -11.93 21.77 12.50
N THR A 536 -13.03 22.44 12.15
CA THR A 536 -14.20 21.80 11.52
C THR A 536 -14.25 22.02 10.02
N THR A 537 -13.73 23.15 9.52
CA THR A 537 -13.82 23.49 8.09
C THR A 537 -12.75 24.49 7.65
N LEU A 538 -12.37 24.43 6.38
CA LEU A 538 -11.26 25.20 5.78
C LEU A 538 -11.69 25.76 4.41
N ASN A 539 -11.38 27.03 4.14
CA ASN A 539 -11.53 27.63 2.82
C ASN A 539 -10.32 28.50 2.47
N PHE A 540 -9.76 28.34 1.27
CA PHE A 540 -8.58 29.07 0.82
C PHE A 540 -8.89 29.84 -0.47
N CYS A 541 -8.57 31.14 -0.50
CA CYS A 541 -8.66 31.97 -1.69
C CYS A 541 -7.27 32.27 -2.25
N TRP A 542 -6.88 31.58 -3.33
CA TRP A 542 -5.57 31.79 -3.97
C TRP A 542 -5.39 33.22 -4.51
N HIS A 543 -6.46 33.91 -4.92
CA HIS A 543 -6.40 35.29 -5.43
C HIS A 543 -5.82 36.29 -4.41
N THR A 544 -6.14 36.10 -3.13
CA THR A 544 -5.77 37.01 -2.02
C THR A 544 -4.86 36.37 -0.98
N LEU A 545 -4.46 35.11 -1.19
CA LEU A 545 -3.71 34.27 -0.25
C LEU A 545 -4.33 34.24 1.17
N ASN A 546 -5.63 34.46 1.27
CA ASN A 546 -6.37 34.38 2.54
C ASN A 546 -6.82 32.93 2.77
N LEU A 547 -6.60 32.42 3.98
CA LEU A 547 -7.06 31.13 4.49
C LEU A 547 -8.03 31.39 5.65
N ALA A 548 -9.26 30.91 5.52
CA ALA A 548 -10.25 30.92 6.59
C ALA A 548 -10.33 29.54 7.26
N VAL A 549 -10.25 29.53 8.59
CA VAL A 549 -10.27 28.35 9.45
C VAL A 549 -11.45 28.47 10.40
N GLY A 550 -12.37 27.51 10.38
CA GLY A 550 -13.52 27.44 11.30
C GLY A 550 -13.35 26.32 12.32
N ASN A 551 -13.82 26.53 13.55
CA ASN A 551 -13.73 25.53 14.62
C ASN A 551 -15.09 25.17 15.27
N GLU A 552 -15.06 24.12 16.10
CA GLU A 552 -16.25 23.58 16.78
C GLU A 552 -16.92 24.57 17.76
N CYS A 553 -16.18 25.56 18.27
CA CYS A 553 -16.74 26.60 19.15
C CYS A 553 -17.37 27.78 18.40
N GLY A 554 -17.32 27.80 17.07
CA GLY A 554 -17.89 28.87 16.24
C GLY A 554 -16.97 30.07 15.99
N VAL A 555 -15.68 29.89 16.25
CA VAL A 555 -14.65 30.89 15.94
C VAL A 555 -14.19 30.72 14.49
N VAL A 556 -13.99 31.83 13.78
CA VAL A 556 -13.40 31.87 12.44
C VAL A 556 -12.12 32.69 12.45
N SER A 557 -10.98 32.05 12.21
CA SER A 557 -9.66 32.68 12.12
C SER A 557 -9.28 32.90 10.66
N ILE A 558 -8.83 34.11 10.32
CA ILE A 558 -8.38 34.50 8.98
C ILE A 558 -6.86 34.66 8.99
N TYR A 559 -6.17 33.76 8.31
CA TYR A 559 -4.73 33.84 8.06
C TYR A 559 -4.45 34.37 6.66
N TYR A 560 -3.29 34.99 6.49
CA TYR A 560 -2.77 35.43 5.20
C TYR A 560 -1.41 34.80 4.96
N LEU A 561 -1.33 34.06 3.84
CA LEU A 561 -0.18 33.26 3.44
C LEU A 561 0.74 34.02 2.47
N GLY A 562 0.80 35.35 2.59
CA GLY A 562 1.61 36.24 1.77
C GLY A 562 2.41 37.23 2.61
N ARG A 563 3.27 38.01 1.95
CA ARG A 563 4.08 39.04 2.60
C ARG A 563 3.21 40.26 2.97
N SER A 564 3.28 40.71 4.22
CA SER A 564 2.54 41.88 4.74
C SER A 564 3.44 42.77 5.58
N ASP A 565 3.44 44.07 5.27
CA ASP A 565 4.08 45.11 6.08
C ASP A 565 3.12 45.69 7.14
N LYS A 566 1.83 45.31 7.12
CA LYS A 566 0.82 45.73 8.11
C LYS A 566 0.72 44.68 9.23
N THR A 567 0.75 45.14 10.48
CA THR A 567 0.86 44.30 11.68
C THR A 567 -0.35 44.37 12.62
N SER A 568 -1.53 44.75 12.09
CA SER A 568 -2.78 44.84 12.87
C SER A 568 -3.58 43.54 12.84
N PHE A 569 -3.78 42.97 14.03
CA PHE A 569 -4.68 41.86 14.32
C PHE A 569 -6.03 42.40 14.82
N HIS A 570 -7.13 41.81 14.36
CA HIS A 570 -8.49 42.23 14.70
C HIS A 570 -9.27 41.11 15.39
N TYR A 571 -9.59 41.26 16.69
CA TYR A 571 -10.52 40.38 17.39
C TYR A 571 -11.93 40.95 17.32
N VAL A 572 -12.82 40.26 16.61
CA VAL A 572 -14.17 40.74 16.28
C VAL A 572 -15.21 39.84 16.93
N THR A 573 -16.14 40.47 17.64
CA THR A 573 -17.33 39.86 18.24
C THR A 573 -18.56 40.68 17.85
N GLU A 574 -19.77 40.16 18.07
CA GLU A 574 -21.03 40.85 17.80
C GLU A 574 -21.12 42.28 18.39
N THR A 575 -20.43 42.55 19.51
CA THR A 575 -20.53 43.83 20.25
C THR A 575 -19.22 44.62 20.34
N LYS A 576 -18.09 44.07 19.88
CA LYS A 576 -16.76 44.68 20.00
C LYS A 576 -15.83 44.28 18.87
N CYS A 577 -15.05 45.24 18.38
CA CYS A 577 -13.82 45.00 17.61
C CYS A 577 -12.64 45.54 18.41
N GLU A 578 -11.71 44.65 18.81
CA GLU A 578 -10.47 45.00 19.51
C GLU A 578 -9.30 44.84 18.52
N VAL A 579 -8.53 45.90 18.31
CA VAL A 579 -7.40 45.92 17.37
C VAL A 579 -6.09 45.93 18.15
N GLN A 580 -5.21 44.97 17.85
CA GLN A 580 -3.91 44.82 18.50
C GLN A 580 -2.78 44.87 17.45
N SER A 581 -1.65 45.46 17.81
CA SER A 581 -0.49 45.62 16.92
C SER A 581 0.70 44.84 17.46
N PHE A 582 1.13 43.81 16.73
CA PHE A 582 2.23 42.93 17.15
C PHE A 582 3.56 43.29 16.48
N THR A 583 4.67 42.94 17.12
CA THR A 583 6.01 43.00 16.52
C THR A 583 6.25 41.79 15.62
N GLN A 584 7.01 42.01 14.54
CA GLN A 584 7.05 41.14 13.37
C GLN A 584 7.58 39.71 13.62
N GLY A 585 6.76 38.71 13.29
CA GLY A 585 7.22 37.36 12.94
C GLY A 585 7.52 37.23 11.43
N LYS A 586 8.43 36.32 11.06
CA LYS A 586 8.65 35.91 9.65
C LYS A 586 7.81 34.67 9.35
N GLY A 587 6.63 34.85 8.78
CA GLY A 587 5.74 33.75 8.41
C GLY A 587 4.32 34.25 8.11
N PRO A 588 3.37 33.32 7.90
CA PRO A 588 1.94 33.64 7.78
C PRO A 588 1.42 34.43 8.99
N GLN A 589 0.44 35.31 8.75
CA GLN A 589 -0.10 36.19 9.80
C GLN A 589 -1.60 35.98 9.96
N CYS A 590 -2.07 35.84 11.21
CA CYS A 590 -3.49 35.94 11.51
C CYS A 590 -3.92 37.43 11.42
N LYS A 591 -4.78 37.76 10.45
CA LYS A 591 -5.32 39.11 10.24
C LYS A 591 -6.46 39.39 11.21
N ALA A 592 -7.36 38.43 11.39
CA ALA A 592 -8.58 38.60 12.17
C ALA A 592 -9.08 37.28 12.76
N VAL A 593 -9.76 37.38 13.91
CA VAL A 593 -10.48 36.29 14.56
C VAL A 593 -11.88 36.76 14.86
N PHE A 594 -12.88 36.07 14.32
CA PHE A 594 -14.30 36.37 14.49
C PHE A 594 -14.93 35.35 15.44
N SER A 595 -15.40 35.80 16.60
CA SER A 595 -16.10 35.01 17.60
C SER A 595 -17.54 35.53 17.73
N LEU A 596 -18.42 35.00 16.87
CA LEU A 596 -19.76 35.55 16.63
C LEU A 596 -20.84 34.76 17.37
N LEU A 597 -20.83 33.44 17.20
CA LEU A 597 -21.83 32.52 17.73
C LEU A 597 -21.14 31.32 18.39
N LYS A 598 -21.68 30.86 19.52
CA LYS A 598 -21.29 29.58 20.12
C LYS A 598 -22.01 28.42 19.43
N SER A 599 -21.58 28.10 18.22
CA SER A 599 -22.15 27.06 17.35
C SER A 599 -21.08 26.62 16.36
N PRO A 600 -20.85 25.31 16.11
CA PRO A 600 -19.82 24.85 15.20
C PRO A 600 -19.90 25.50 13.82
N VAL A 601 -18.75 25.90 13.28
CA VAL A 601 -18.65 26.37 11.89
C VAL A 601 -18.71 25.16 10.97
N GLN A 602 -19.70 25.09 10.09
CA GLN A 602 -19.93 23.95 9.21
C GLN A 602 -19.56 24.25 7.75
N ALA A 603 -19.72 25.50 7.30
CA ALA A 603 -19.36 25.92 5.93
C ALA A 603 -18.64 27.28 5.90
N LEU A 604 -17.66 27.41 5.01
CA LEU A 604 -16.92 28.65 4.72
C LEU A 604 -16.80 28.84 3.20
N HIS A 605 -17.08 30.04 2.70
CA HIS A 605 -16.93 30.37 1.28
C HIS A 605 -16.50 31.83 1.06
N PHE A 606 -15.29 32.04 0.53
CA PHE A 606 -14.83 33.37 0.11
C PHE A 606 -15.60 33.89 -1.11
N GLY A 607 -16.15 35.11 -1.02
CA GLY A 607 -16.80 35.85 -2.10
C GLY A 607 -15.94 37.03 -2.57
N ASN A 608 -16.25 37.59 -3.74
CA ASN A 608 -15.58 38.77 -4.32
C ASN A 608 -14.04 38.70 -4.22
N CYS A 609 -13.43 37.69 -4.86
CA CYS A 609 -11.99 37.41 -4.84
C CYS A 609 -11.35 37.21 -3.44
N GLY A 610 -12.15 36.97 -2.40
CA GLY A 610 -11.71 36.86 -1.01
C GLY A 610 -11.75 38.16 -0.21
N ALA A 611 -12.42 39.21 -0.73
CA ALA A 611 -12.73 40.43 0.01
C ALA A 611 -13.90 40.24 1.00
N LYS A 612 -14.82 39.32 0.72
CA LYS A 612 -15.92 38.91 1.60
C LYS A 612 -15.79 37.44 1.99
N LEU A 613 -16.29 37.04 3.16
CA LEU A 613 -16.39 35.64 3.59
C LEU A 613 -17.78 35.34 4.12
N THR A 614 -18.42 34.31 3.56
CA THR A 614 -19.68 33.76 4.07
C THR A 614 -19.39 32.62 5.03
N VAL A 615 -20.03 32.64 6.20
CA VAL A 615 -19.85 31.64 7.28
C VAL A 615 -21.20 30.99 7.58
N GLY A 616 -21.27 29.66 7.51
CA GLY A 616 -22.46 28.86 7.83
C GLY A 616 -22.29 28.06 9.11
N PHE A 617 -23.25 28.18 10.03
CA PHE A 617 -23.23 27.57 11.35
C PHE A 617 -24.19 26.38 11.49
N GLU A 618 -23.93 25.50 12.47
CA GLU A 618 -24.71 24.28 12.68
C GLU A 618 -26.19 24.51 13.04
N PHE A 619 -26.53 25.59 13.74
CA PHE A 619 -27.93 25.91 14.04
C PHE A 619 -28.65 26.69 12.92
N GLY A 620 -28.19 26.55 11.67
CA GLY A 620 -28.86 27.12 10.50
C GLY A 620 -28.84 28.65 10.45
N ARG A 621 -27.72 29.30 10.83
CA ARG A 621 -27.49 30.75 10.69
C ARG A 621 -26.30 31.05 9.78
N VAL A 622 -26.33 32.21 9.11
CA VAL A 622 -25.25 32.69 8.24
C VAL A 622 -24.71 34.02 8.73
N ALA A 623 -23.39 34.18 8.78
CA ALA A 623 -22.73 35.48 8.91
C ALA A 623 -22.03 35.88 7.61
N MET A 624 -21.98 37.19 7.35
CA MET A 624 -21.22 37.80 6.28
C MET A 624 -20.14 38.71 6.86
N LEU A 625 -18.89 38.49 6.44
CA LEU A 625 -17.73 39.19 6.96
C LEU A 625 -17.00 39.94 5.84
N ASP A 626 -16.62 41.18 6.12
CA ASP A 626 -15.61 41.89 5.31
C ASP A 626 -14.22 41.45 5.82
N VAL A 627 -13.41 40.96 4.87
CA VAL A 627 -12.05 40.44 5.10
C VAL A 627 -10.98 41.50 4.81
N SER A 628 -11.36 42.54 4.03
CA SER A 628 -10.51 43.67 3.65
C SER A 628 -10.49 44.73 4.75
N SER A 629 -11.63 44.93 5.41
CA SER A 629 -11.83 45.74 6.61
C SER A 629 -12.52 44.88 7.68
N PRO A 630 -11.76 44.09 8.48
CA PRO A 630 -12.27 43.06 9.40
C PRO A 630 -13.50 43.49 10.22
N SER A 631 -14.68 43.11 9.75
CA SER A 631 -15.96 43.54 10.31
C SER A 631 -17.11 42.63 9.87
N ILE A 632 -18.24 42.73 10.58
CA ILE A 632 -19.47 41.98 10.29
C ILE A 632 -20.33 42.87 9.37
N LEU A 633 -20.67 42.38 8.18
CA LEU A 633 -21.59 43.06 7.27
C LEU A 633 -23.05 42.76 7.63
N PHE A 634 -23.37 41.50 7.91
CA PHE A 634 -24.64 41.08 8.50
C PHE A 634 -24.51 39.71 9.20
N LEU A 635 -25.47 39.44 10.09
CA LEU A 635 -25.72 38.13 10.68
C LEU A 635 -27.21 37.83 10.50
N THR A 636 -27.55 36.67 9.96
CA THR A 636 -28.96 36.27 9.79
C THR A 636 -29.53 35.66 11.07
N ASP A 637 -30.83 35.81 11.26
CA ASP A 637 -31.62 34.86 12.06
C ASP A 637 -31.52 33.42 11.48
N CYS A 638 -32.12 32.46 12.17
CA CYS A 638 -32.16 31.06 11.70
C CYS A 638 -32.86 30.98 10.33
N VAL A 639 -32.09 30.75 9.27
CA VAL A 639 -32.58 30.82 7.88
C VAL A 639 -33.50 29.64 7.53
N SER A 640 -33.47 28.58 8.35
CA SER A 640 -34.44 27.48 8.30
C SER A 640 -35.27 27.40 9.58
N SER A 641 -36.58 27.16 9.43
CA SER A 641 -37.51 26.88 10.53
C SER A 641 -37.22 25.59 11.30
N SER A 642 -36.33 24.74 10.76
CA SER A 642 -35.84 23.50 11.37
C SER A 642 -34.51 23.67 12.13
N SER A 643 -33.90 24.86 12.15
CA SER A 643 -32.54 25.11 12.69
C SER A 643 -31.48 24.13 12.14
N SER A 644 -31.66 23.74 10.88
CA SER A 644 -30.91 22.68 10.20
C SER A 644 -29.49 23.13 9.81
N PRO A 645 -28.45 22.28 9.98
CA PRO A 645 -27.06 22.62 9.66
C PRO A 645 -26.85 23.08 8.22
N ILE A 646 -26.08 24.15 8.05
CA ILE A 646 -25.66 24.63 6.73
C ILE A 646 -24.43 23.84 6.29
N ILE A 647 -24.55 23.14 5.16
CA ILE A 647 -23.52 22.21 4.66
C ILE A 647 -22.84 22.71 3.38
N SER A 648 -23.44 23.67 2.68
CA SER A 648 -22.84 24.27 1.49
C SER A 648 -23.31 25.72 1.32
N LEU A 649 -22.40 26.52 0.80
CA LEU A 649 -22.57 27.94 0.47
C LEU A 649 -22.05 28.12 -0.96
N SER A 650 -22.72 28.89 -1.78
CA SER A 650 -22.27 29.21 -3.15
C SER A 650 -22.59 30.66 -3.49
N TRP A 651 -21.59 31.37 -4.01
CA TRP A 651 -21.67 32.78 -4.35
C TRP A 651 -21.83 32.96 -5.87
N LEU A 652 -22.72 33.87 -6.30
CA LEU A 652 -22.73 34.40 -7.67
C LEU A 652 -22.78 35.93 -7.68
N GLU A 653 -22.04 36.53 -8.60
CA GLU A 653 -21.94 37.98 -8.78
C GLU A 653 -22.29 38.33 -10.25
N PHE A 654 -23.36 39.07 -10.47
CA PHE A 654 -23.71 39.57 -11.80
C PHE A 654 -23.00 40.90 -12.06
N LYS A 655 -22.16 40.95 -13.11
CA LYS A 655 -21.52 42.19 -13.59
C LYS A 655 -22.05 42.56 -14.96
N ASN A 656 -22.78 43.67 -15.04
CA ASN A 656 -23.41 44.13 -16.28
C ASN A 656 -22.59 45.25 -16.94
N VAL A 657 -22.40 45.19 -18.26
CA VAL A 657 -21.71 46.25 -19.01
C VAL A 657 -22.69 47.42 -19.21
N HIS A 658 -22.25 48.65 -18.96
CA HIS A 658 -23.15 49.82 -18.93
C HIS A 658 -23.89 50.07 -20.25
N SER A 659 -25.22 50.06 -20.21
CA SER A 659 -26.09 50.58 -21.28
C SER A 659 -27.04 51.66 -20.74
N HIS A 660 -26.65 52.93 -20.87
CA HIS A 660 -27.51 54.07 -20.50
C HIS A 660 -28.60 54.33 -21.56
N VAL A 661 -29.80 53.80 -21.35
CA VAL A 661 -31.03 54.23 -22.05
C VAL A 661 -32.18 54.35 -21.04
N LYS A 662 -33.05 55.37 -21.20
CA LYS A 662 -34.18 55.64 -20.31
C LYS A 662 -35.52 55.32 -20.96
N SER A 663 -36.38 54.60 -20.23
CA SER A 663 -37.86 54.69 -20.25
C SER A 663 -38.58 54.24 -21.55
N PRO A 664 -39.93 54.03 -21.53
CA PRO A 664 -40.85 54.10 -20.39
C PRO A 664 -41.62 52.79 -20.10
N GLU A 665 -42.53 52.91 -19.14
CA GLU A 665 -43.42 51.91 -18.55
C GLU A 665 -44.17 50.98 -19.53
N HIS A 666 -44.23 49.69 -19.19
CA HIS A 666 -45.48 48.92 -19.20
C HIS A 666 -45.46 47.85 -18.11
N SER A 667 -46.63 47.48 -17.60
CA SER A 667 -46.80 46.68 -16.38
C SER A 667 -47.20 45.24 -16.66
N GLU A 668 -46.42 44.27 -16.19
CA GLU A 668 -46.92 42.93 -15.86
C GLU A 668 -46.09 42.32 -14.72
N THR A 669 -46.72 41.52 -13.86
CA THR A 669 -46.12 41.03 -12.60
C THR A 669 -45.37 39.71 -12.77
N ASP A 670 -44.15 39.77 -13.29
CA ASP A 670 -43.10 38.78 -12.99
C ASP A 670 -42.05 39.44 -12.07
N VAL A 671 -41.37 38.66 -11.24
CA VAL A 671 -40.41 39.21 -10.26
C VAL A 671 -39.12 39.63 -10.99
N ALA A 672 -39.04 40.92 -11.32
CA ALA A 672 -37.87 41.52 -11.95
C ALA A 672 -36.72 41.65 -10.94
N ILE A 673 -35.82 40.66 -10.94
CA ILE A 673 -34.51 40.69 -10.28
C ILE A 673 -33.80 41.98 -10.67
N LYS A 674 -33.31 42.77 -9.70
CA LYS A 674 -32.69 44.07 -10.00
C LYS A 674 -31.28 43.87 -10.57
N PRO A 675 -30.82 44.76 -11.47
CA PRO A 675 -29.62 44.52 -12.29
C PRO A 675 -28.26 44.64 -11.56
N GLU A 676 -28.23 44.65 -10.23
CA GLU A 676 -27.03 44.79 -9.38
C GLU A 676 -27.10 43.90 -8.11
N GLU A 677 -27.58 42.66 -8.23
CA GLU A 677 -27.70 41.74 -7.09
C GLU A 677 -26.52 40.75 -6.99
N GLU A 678 -25.77 40.81 -5.88
CA GLU A 678 -24.97 39.67 -5.41
C GLU A 678 -25.93 38.61 -4.84
N ILE A 679 -25.84 37.35 -5.27
CA ILE A 679 -26.71 36.26 -4.78
C ILE A 679 -25.88 35.18 -4.11
N ILE A 680 -26.31 34.79 -2.91
CA ILE A 680 -25.72 33.68 -2.16
C ILE A 680 -26.77 32.58 -2.02
N PHE A 681 -26.42 31.38 -2.45
CA PHE A 681 -27.19 30.17 -2.19
C PHE A 681 -26.66 29.47 -0.95
N ILE A 682 -27.58 29.14 -0.04
CA ILE A 682 -27.33 28.44 1.21
C ILE A 682 -28.05 27.09 1.12
N LEU A 683 -27.33 26.00 1.37
CA LEU A 683 -27.88 24.65 1.44
C LEU A 683 -27.88 24.15 2.88
N THR A 684 -29.05 23.75 3.38
CA THR A 684 -29.17 23.06 4.67
C THR A 684 -29.21 21.54 4.50
N LYS A 685 -28.87 20.81 5.57
CA LYS A 685 -28.76 19.34 5.59
C LYS A 685 -30.08 18.61 5.26
N ASP A 686 -31.21 19.24 5.53
CA ASP A 686 -32.57 18.82 5.15
C ASP A 686 -33.00 19.27 3.74
N ALA A 687 -32.03 19.48 2.84
CA ALA A 687 -32.21 19.76 1.41
C ALA A 687 -33.10 20.98 1.09
N LYS A 688 -33.01 22.03 1.90
CA LYS A 688 -33.58 23.34 1.59
C LYS A 688 -32.51 24.23 0.99
N ILE A 689 -32.86 24.92 -0.10
CA ILE A 689 -32.01 25.92 -0.75
C ILE A 689 -32.62 27.30 -0.49
N ILE A 690 -31.80 28.20 0.03
CA ILE A 690 -32.21 29.57 0.36
C ILE A 690 -31.33 30.52 -0.45
N SER A 691 -31.94 31.53 -1.07
CA SER A 691 -31.23 32.61 -1.76
C SER A 691 -31.33 33.89 -0.95
N ILE A 692 -30.18 34.46 -0.57
CA ILE A 692 -30.08 35.76 0.09
C ILE A 692 -29.28 36.74 -0.78
N ASN A 693 -29.55 38.03 -0.60
CA ASN A 693 -28.79 39.11 -1.23
C ASN A 693 -27.47 39.35 -0.46
N GLY A 694 -26.34 39.35 -1.17
CA GLY A 694 -24.99 39.47 -0.60
C GLY A 694 -24.60 40.84 -0.04
N ALA A 695 -25.44 41.86 -0.26
CA ALA A 695 -25.22 43.22 0.27
C ALA A 695 -25.90 43.45 1.63
N ASN A 696 -27.08 42.86 1.88
CA ASN A 696 -27.88 43.13 3.09
C ASN A 696 -28.38 41.88 3.85
N GLY A 697 -28.22 40.67 3.30
CA GLY A 697 -28.63 39.42 3.94
C GLY A 697 -30.13 39.10 3.84
N GLU A 698 -30.94 39.92 3.16
CA GLU A 698 -32.37 39.67 2.98
C GLU A 698 -32.62 38.48 2.05
N MET A 699 -33.64 37.67 2.36
CA MET A 699 -34.06 36.56 1.51
C MET A 699 -34.72 37.09 0.23
N ILE A 700 -34.19 36.68 -0.93
CA ILE A 700 -34.69 37.10 -2.26
C ILE A 700 -36.10 36.55 -2.50
N HIS A 701 -36.41 35.37 -1.96
CA HIS A 701 -37.76 34.82 -1.87
C HIS A 701 -38.09 34.41 -0.42
N PRO A 702 -39.28 34.77 0.10
CA PRO A 702 -39.61 34.62 1.53
C PRO A 702 -39.92 33.17 1.98
N HIS A 703 -39.86 32.21 1.07
CA HIS A 703 -40.02 30.79 1.38
C HIS A 703 -38.80 30.03 0.84
N PRO A 704 -38.09 29.24 1.69
CA PRO A 704 -37.02 28.36 1.22
C PRO A 704 -37.51 27.42 0.11
N TRP A 705 -36.72 27.33 -0.96
CA TRP A 705 -36.91 26.26 -1.94
C TRP A 705 -36.62 24.93 -1.24
N HIS A 706 -37.48 23.93 -1.43
CA HIS A 706 -37.39 22.66 -0.70
C HIS A 706 -37.89 21.48 -1.53
N LEU A 707 -37.39 20.29 -1.20
CA LEU A 707 -37.86 19.04 -1.79
C LEU A 707 -39.23 18.63 -1.25
N LYS A 708 -40.10 18.15 -2.15
CA LYS A 708 -41.41 17.54 -1.81
C LYS A 708 -41.32 16.22 -1.01
N LYS A 709 -40.11 15.67 -0.89
CA LYS A 709 -39.77 14.50 -0.07
C LYS A 709 -38.48 14.87 0.67
N GLU A 710 -38.47 14.66 1.97
CA GLU A 710 -37.27 14.85 2.79
C GLU A 710 -36.16 13.89 2.32
N GLU A 711 -34.96 14.43 2.11
CA GLU A 711 -33.74 13.73 1.74
C GLU A 711 -32.55 14.46 2.40
N THR A 712 -31.54 13.72 2.86
CA THR A 712 -30.28 14.31 3.33
C THR A 712 -29.56 14.95 2.14
N ALA A 713 -29.23 16.23 2.22
CA ALA A 713 -28.35 16.89 1.26
C ALA A 713 -26.87 16.63 1.58
N LEU A 714 -26.03 16.63 0.54
CA LEU A 714 -24.58 16.45 0.62
C LEU A 714 -23.84 17.71 0.14
N SER A 715 -24.28 18.26 -0.99
CA SER A 715 -23.58 19.35 -1.67
C SER A 715 -24.49 20.08 -2.66
N MET A 716 -24.03 21.26 -3.10
CA MET A 716 -24.62 22.05 -4.17
C MET A 716 -23.49 22.65 -5.01
N TYR A 717 -23.68 22.67 -6.32
CA TYR A 717 -22.74 23.27 -7.27
C TYR A 717 -23.49 24.18 -8.25
N ILE A 718 -22.89 25.33 -8.55
CA ILE A 718 -23.30 26.19 -9.66
C ILE A 718 -22.48 25.77 -10.89
N ILE A 719 -23.15 25.60 -12.03
CA ILE A 719 -22.57 25.20 -13.30
C ILE A 719 -22.89 26.30 -14.32
N GLU A 720 -21.84 26.91 -14.87
CA GLU A 720 -21.91 27.95 -15.89
C GLU A 720 -21.66 27.33 -17.28
N ASN A 721 -22.59 27.51 -18.23
CA ASN A 721 -22.45 27.00 -19.60
C ASN A 721 -21.51 27.86 -20.48
N SER A 722 -21.11 29.04 -20.01
CA SER A 722 -20.23 29.98 -20.72
C SER A 722 -18.88 30.12 -20.01
N PHE A 723 -17.88 30.66 -20.70
CA PHE A 723 -16.56 30.90 -20.09
C PHE A 723 -16.66 31.91 -18.94
N PRO A 724 -16.07 31.64 -17.76
CA PRO A 724 -16.10 32.57 -16.62
C PRO A 724 -15.27 33.83 -16.93
N LEU A 725 -15.95 34.87 -17.40
CA LEU A 725 -15.42 36.21 -17.69
C LEU A 725 -14.72 36.89 -16.49
N SER A 726 -14.93 36.36 -15.28
CA SER A 726 -14.24 36.75 -14.06
C SER A 726 -12.73 36.46 -14.08
N ILE A 727 -12.29 35.37 -14.73
CA ILE A 727 -10.88 34.94 -14.70
C ILE A 727 -9.98 35.91 -15.48
N LEU A 728 -10.38 36.34 -16.69
CA LEU A 728 -9.56 37.19 -17.57
C LEU A 728 -9.36 38.64 -17.08
N ASN A 729 -10.17 39.11 -16.12
CA ASN A 729 -10.19 40.53 -15.72
C ASN A 729 -9.51 40.80 -14.37
N CYS A 730 -9.16 39.77 -13.59
CA CYS A 730 -8.48 39.99 -12.31
C CYS A 730 -6.99 40.33 -12.51
N GLU A 731 -6.31 39.71 -13.47
CA GLU A 731 -4.91 40.00 -13.81
C GLU A 731 -4.74 41.42 -14.36
N LYS A 732 -5.64 41.86 -15.25
CA LYS A 732 -5.62 43.21 -15.82
C LYS A 732 -5.80 44.33 -14.79
N ARG A 733 -6.53 44.06 -13.70
CA ARG A 733 -6.68 45.03 -12.59
C ARG A 733 -5.39 45.28 -11.79
N SER A 734 -4.36 44.45 -11.95
CA SER A 734 -3.03 44.69 -11.37
C SER A 734 -2.18 45.67 -12.18
N GLU A 735 -2.40 45.79 -13.49
CA GLU A 735 -1.50 46.53 -14.39
C GLU A 735 -1.78 48.04 -14.46
N GLU A 736 -3.03 48.48 -14.32
CA GLU A 736 -3.42 49.88 -14.55
C GLU A 736 -3.03 50.87 -13.42
N SER A 737 -2.40 50.42 -12.34
CA SER A 737 -2.11 51.26 -11.15
C SER A 737 -0.77 52.00 -11.17
N ASN A 738 0.12 51.73 -12.14
CA ASN A 738 1.40 52.43 -12.31
C ASN A 738 1.48 53.10 -13.69
N LYS A 739 1.63 54.43 -13.72
CA LYS A 739 1.83 55.20 -14.96
C LYS A 739 3.07 56.08 -14.93
N ASP A 740 3.45 56.50 -16.14
CA ASP A 740 4.46 57.48 -16.52
C ASP A 740 5.94 57.11 -16.27
N THR A 741 6.63 56.77 -17.36
CA THR A 741 7.73 57.61 -17.90
C THR A 741 7.87 57.37 -19.41
N THR A 742 8.26 58.40 -20.15
CA THR A 742 8.37 58.44 -21.62
C THR A 742 9.60 57.74 -22.20
N ALA A 743 9.40 56.97 -23.28
CA ALA A 743 10.44 56.71 -24.29
C ALA A 743 9.81 56.45 -25.67
N LYS A 744 10.41 57.01 -26.73
CA LYS A 744 10.12 56.67 -28.14
C LYS A 744 11.11 55.62 -28.63
N ILE A 745 10.63 54.59 -29.33
CA ILE A 745 11.35 53.92 -30.44
C ILE A 745 10.34 53.72 -31.57
N GLU A 746 10.79 53.81 -32.82
CA GLU A 746 9.98 53.75 -34.05
C GLU A 746 10.32 52.49 -34.87
N ALA A 747 9.54 52.22 -35.92
CA ALA A 747 9.74 51.20 -36.97
C ALA A 747 9.51 49.72 -36.56
N GLU A 748 8.97 48.84 -37.42
CA GLU A 748 8.32 49.05 -38.73
C GLU A 748 7.29 47.94 -39.04
N LEU A 749 6.38 48.19 -39.99
CA LEU A 749 5.43 47.21 -40.53
C LEU A 749 5.90 46.75 -41.91
N ASP A 750 5.75 45.46 -42.21
CA ASP A 750 5.80 44.95 -43.59
C ASP A 750 4.71 43.88 -43.81
N ALA A 751 4.24 43.70 -45.06
CA ALA A 751 2.83 43.35 -45.30
C ALA A 751 2.52 42.27 -46.35
N SER A 752 1.42 41.53 -46.11
CA SER A 752 0.51 40.91 -47.11
C SER A 752 -0.74 40.40 -46.35
N SER A 753 -1.99 40.81 -46.61
CA SER A 753 -2.82 40.64 -47.82
C SER A 753 -2.97 39.15 -48.23
N THR A 754 -4.15 38.57 -48.41
CA THR A 754 -5.46 39.08 -48.88
C THR A 754 -6.65 38.27 -48.34
N GLY A 755 -7.87 38.84 -48.31
CA GLY A 755 -9.12 38.06 -48.22
C GLY A 755 -10.25 38.80 -47.48
N THR A 756 -11.24 39.31 -48.22
CA THR A 756 -12.36 40.09 -47.66
C THR A 756 -13.66 39.30 -47.68
N GLU A 757 -14.33 39.17 -46.54
CA GLU A 757 -15.80 39.07 -46.49
C GLU A 757 -16.33 39.63 -45.16
N HIS A 758 -17.36 40.47 -45.22
CA HIS A 758 -18.00 41.07 -44.05
C HIS A 758 -19.30 40.33 -43.70
N PRO A 759 -19.49 39.93 -42.43
CA PRO A 759 -20.81 39.85 -41.83
C PRO A 759 -21.25 41.21 -41.27
N SER A 760 -22.55 41.49 -41.38
CA SER A 760 -23.19 42.72 -40.91
C SER A 760 -23.25 42.85 -39.39
N SER A 761 -23.21 44.10 -38.89
CA SER A 761 -23.42 44.45 -37.49
C SER A 761 -24.82 44.08 -36.96
N SER A 762 -24.91 43.15 -36.00
CA SER A 762 -26.14 42.90 -35.23
C SER A 762 -25.92 42.47 -33.76
N GLU A 763 -24.68 42.43 -33.26
CA GLU A 763 -24.34 41.83 -31.95
C GLU A 763 -24.63 42.73 -30.72
N ALA A 764 -25.16 43.93 -30.92
CA ALA A 764 -25.51 44.84 -29.82
C ALA A 764 -26.83 44.47 -29.08
N ALA A 765 -27.57 43.46 -29.57
CA ALA A 765 -28.88 43.07 -29.04
C ALA A 765 -28.93 41.66 -28.40
N SER A 766 -27.94 40.80 -28.64
CA SER A 766 -27.91 39.41 -28.15
C SER A 766 -27.39 39.26 -26.72
N SER A 767 -26.65 40.25 -26.20
CA SER A 767 -25.98 40.18 -24.89
C SER A 767 -26.92 40.03 -23.69
N LEU A 768 -28.22 40.38 -23.83
CA LEU A 768 -29.19 40.32 -22.75
C LEU A 768 -29.82 38.93 -22.55
N GLU A 769 -29.84 38.07 -23.57
CA GLU A 769 -30.46 36.73 -23.49
C GLU A 769 -29.50 35.66 -22.92
N HIS A 770 -28.18 35.86 -23.01
CA HIS A 770 -27.18 34.87 -22.61
C HIS A 770 -26.94 34.70 -21.09
N SER A 771 -27.63 35.46 -20.23
CA SER A 771 -27.46 35.40 -18.76
C SER A 771 -28.30 34.33 -18.05
N LEU A 772 -29.06 33.51 -18.78
CA LEU A 772 -30.11 32.64 -18.23
C LEU A 772 -29.74 31.15 -18.12
N ASP A 773 -28.61 30.71 -18.69
CA ASP A 773 -28.21 29.30 -18.78
C ASP A 773 -27.36 28.80 -17.59
N THR A 774 -27.39 29.50 -16.44
CA THR A 774 -26.77 29.04 -15.20
C THR A 774 -27.60 27.92 -14.55
N LEU A 775 -26.96 26.80 -14.29
CA LEU A 775 -27.56 25.59 -13.74
C LEU A 775 -27.13 25.38 -12.29
N LEU A 776 -28.05 24.88 -11.46
CA LEU A 776 -27.80 24.54 -10.06
C LEU A 776 -27.99 23.04 -9.89
N LEU A 777 -26.91 22.35 -9.52
CA LEU A 777 -26.90 20.93 -9.21
C LEU A 777 -26.99 20.74 -7.69
N LEU A 778 -28.05 20.08 -7.25
CA LEU A 778 -28.24 19.62 -5.87
C LEU A 778 -27.88 18.12 -5.80
N CYS A 779 -26.98 17.75 -4.90
CA CYS A 779 -26.67 16.36 -4.60
C CYS A 779 -27.21 15.98 -3.22
N CYS A 780 -28.07 14.97 -3.18
CA CYS A 780 -28.62 14.37 -1.97
C CYS A 780 -28.18 12.91 -1.87
N GLU A 781 -28.16 12.37 -0.65
CA GLU A 781 -27.83 10.97 -0.33
C GLU A 781 -28.58 9.97 -1.23
N ASN A 782 -29.81 10.29 -1.65
CA ASN A 782 -30.67 9.42 -2.44
C ASN A 782 -30.99 9.94 -3.86
N SER A 783 -30.60 11.17 -4.24
CA SER A 783 -30.80 11.66 -5.61
C SER A 783 -29.89 12.82 -6.03
N LEU A 784 -29.54 12.86 -7.33
CA LEU A 784 -29.04 14.06 -8.00
C LEU A 784 -30.18 14.79 -8.68
N ARG A 785 -30.18 16.13 -8.59
CA ARG A 785 -31.23 16.97 -9.17
C ARG A 785 -30.63 18.25 -9.75
N LEU A 786 -30.81 18.44 -11.05
CA LEU A 786 -30.36 19.63 -11.77
C LEU A 786 -31.53 20.58 -12.02
N TYR A 787 -31.34 21.85 -11.70
CA TYR A 787 -32.34 22.92 -11.85
C TYR A 787 -31.77 24.07 -12.66
N SER A 788 -32.62 24.85 -13.35
CA SER A 788 -32.20 26.18 -13.79
C SER A 788 -32.23 27.14 -12.61
N MET A 789 -31.23 28.02 -12.50
CA MET A 789 -31.13 28.99 -11.40
C MET A 789 -32.42 29.81 -11.23
N LYS A 790 -33.02 30.27 -12.34
CA LYS A 790 -34.32 30.97 -12.36
C LYS A 790 -35.46 30.17 -11.71
N SER A 791 -35.47 28.84 -11.82
CA SER A 791 -36.50 28.00 -11.17
C SER A 791 -36.30 27.92 -9.65
N VAL A 792 -35.06 27.81 -9.18
CA VAL A 792 -34.74 27.76 -7.74
C VAL A 792 -35.08 29.08 -7.07
N ILE A 793 -34.64 30.21 -7.64
CA ILE A 793 -34.98 31.56 -7.16
C ILE A 793 -36.50 31.72 -7.07
N GLN A 794 -37.24 31.46 -8.16
CA GLN A 794 -38.70 31.60 -8.20
C GLN A 794 -39.47 30.56 -7.34
N GLY A 795 -38.82 29.75 -6.51
CA GLY A 795 -39.46 28.76 -5.63
C GLY A 795 -40.10 27.57 -6.36
N LYS A 796 -39.71 27.31 -7.61
CA LYS A 796 -40.32 26.31 -8.49
C LYS A 796 -39.49 25.02 -8.49
N ASP A 797 -40.02 23.94 -7.92
CA ASP A 797 -39.48 22.59 -8.11
C ASP A 797 -39.82 22.07 -9.53
N LYS A 798 -39.07 22.57 -10.52
CA LYS A 798 -39.03 22.09 -11.90
C LYS A 798 -37.61 21.61 -12.21
N THR A 799 -37.37 20.32 -11.97
CA THR A 799 -36.09 19.67 -12.29
C THR A 799 -35.90 19.55 -13.80
N ILE A 800 -34.67 19.75 -14.29
CA ILE A 800 -34.25 19.49 -15.67
C ILE A 800 -33.89 18.02 -15.81
N HIS A 801 -32.92 17.57 -15.00
CA HIS A 801 -32.47 16.18 -14.93
C HIS A 801 -32.56 15.68 -13.48
N LYS A 802 -33.06 14.45 -13.31
CA LYS A 802 -33.10 13.78 -12.00
C LYS A 802 -32.57 12.35 -12.13
N VAL A 803 -31.63 12.01 -11.26
CA VAL A 803 -31.17 10.62 -11.04
C VAL A 803 -31.55 10.24 -9.60
N ASN A 804 -32.10 9.05 -9.38
CA ASN A 804 -32.22 8.48 -8.03
C ASN A 804 -31.09 7.47 -7.85
N HIS A 805 -30.47 7.43 -6.68
CA HIS A 805 -29.44 6.43 -6.37
C HIS A 805 -30.06 5.11 -5.92
N THR A 806 -29.34 4.01 -6.16
CA THR A 806 -29.68 2.66 -5.66
C THR A 806 -29.10 2.39 -4.27
N ARG A 807 -28.14 3.22 -3.85
CA ARG A 807 -27.39 3.15 -2.58
C ARG A 807 -27.19 4.57 -2.05
N PRO A 808 -27.01 4.78 -0.74
CA PRO A 808 -26.77 6.12 -0.20
C PRO A 808 -25.39 6.66 -0.62
N CYS A 809 -25.41 7.80 -1.31
CA CYS A 809 -24.23 8.60 -1.60
C CYS A 809 -23.76 9.30 -0.31
N CYS A 810 -22.44 9.39 -0.08
CA CYS A 810 -21.87 10.08 1.09
C CYS A 810 -21.03 11.31 0.73
N TRP A 811 -20.43 11.34 -0.46
CA TRP A 811 -19.56 12.44 -0.88
C TRP A 811 -19.63 12.63 -2.39
N THR A 812 -19.44 13.86 -2.85
CA THR A 812 -19.46 14.22 -4.27
C THR A 812 -18.44 15.30 -4.57
N THR A 813 -17.98 15.41 -5.81
CA THR A 813 -17.29 16.61 -6.30
C THR A 813 -17.46 16.83 -7.80
N THR A 814 -17.45 18.09 -8.24
CA THR A 814 -17.35 18.45 -9.66
C THR A 814 -15.89 18.61 -10.07
N PHE A 815 -15.57 18.24 -11.31
CA PHE A 815 -14.23 18.42 -11.86
C PHE A 815 -14.25 19.04 -13.26
N LYS A 816 -13.09 19.62 -13.61
CA LYS A 816 -12.90 20.41 -14.82
C LYS A 816 -11.98 19.69 -15.82
N LYS A 817 -12.28 19.90 -17.10
CA LYS A 817 -11.42 19.58 -18.25
C LYS A 817 -11.38 20.84 -19.12
N ASP A 818 -10.20 21.21 -19.62
CA ASP A 818 -9.99 22.41 -20.45
C ASP A 818 -10.61 23.70 -19.84
N GLY A 819 -10.48 23.85 -18.52
CA GLY A 819 -11.00 24.95 -17.72
C GLY A 819 -12.51 24.92 -17.41
N ARG A 820 -13.30 24.08 -18.09
CA ARG A 820 -14.76 23.98 -17.95
C ARG A 820 -15.19 22.80 -17.08
N VAL A 821 -16.24 22.97 -16.29
CA VAL A 821 -16.82 21.89 -15.48
C VAL A 821 -17.46 20.86 -16.42
N CYS A 822 -17.01 19.61 -16.35
CA CYS A 822 -17.33 18.57 -17.34
C CYS A 822 -17.96 17.31 -16.74
N GLY A 823 -17.75 17.08 -15.44
CA GLY A 823 -18.22 15.87 -14.78
C GLY A 823 -18.38 16.02 -13.27
N LEU A 824 -19.10 15.06 -12.71
CA LEU A 824 -19.41 14.87 -11.30
C LEU A 824 -18.92 13.49 -10.89
N LEU A 825 -18.03 13.43 -9.90
CA LEU A 825 -17.66 12.21 -9.19
C LEU A 825 -18.57 12.06 -7.96
N LEU A 826 -19.06 10.84 -7.73
CA LEU A 826 -19.80 10.43 -6.54
C LEU A 826 -19.06 9.30 -5.83
N LEU A 827 -19.20 9.25 -4.50
CA LEU A 827 -18.83 8.13 -3.64
C LEU A 827 -20.05 7.66 -2.86
N PHE A 828 -20.25 6.34 -2.82
CA PHE A 828 -21.30 5.70 -2.03
C PHE A 828 -20.75 5.11 -0.73
N GLN A 829 -21.60 4.97 0.29
CA GLN A 829 -21.22 4.39 1.59
C GLN A 829 -20.69 2.94 1.50
N THR A 830 -20.91 2.25 0.37
CA THR A 830 -20.34 0.93 0.06
C THR A 830 -18.90 0.98 -0.49
N GLY A 831 -18.34 2.17 -0.72
CA GLY A 831 -17.01 2.37 -1.32
C GLY A 831 -17.00 2.39 -2.86
N ASP A 832 -18.15 2.25 -3.50
CA ASP A 832 -18.30 2.34 -4.96
C ASP A 832 -18.30 3.81 -5.43
N MET A 833 -17.85 4.03 -6.66
CA MET A 833 -17.66 5.36 -7.25
C MET A 833 -18.34 5.44 -8.62
N GLU A 834 -19.15 6.47 -8.85
CA GLU A 834 -19.72 6.79 -10.17
C GLU A 834 -19.11 8.09 -10.69
N ILE A 835 -18.73 8.15 -11.97
CA ILE A 835 -18.47 9.40 -12.69
C ILE A 835 -19.57 9.64 -13.72
N ARG A 836 -20.20 10.81 -13.62
CA ARG A 836 -21.27 11.28 -14.50
C ARG A 836 -20.85 12.53 -15.27
N SER A 837 -21.31 12.66 -16.51
CA SER A 837 -21.11 13.87 -17.31
C SER A 837 -22.03 15.00 -16.85
N LEU A 838 -21.64 16.24 -17.16
CA LEU A 838 -22.45 17.43 -16.94
C LEU A 838 -22.65 18.16 -18.28
N PRO A 839 -23.84 18.78 -18.53
CA PRO A 839 -24.99 18.93 -17.63
C PRO A 839 -26.05 17.81 -17.73
N ASP A 840 -25.82 16.73 -18.47
CA ASP A 840 -26.84 15.70 -18.73
C ASP A 840 -26.99 14.61 -17.65
N LEU A 841 -25.98 14.43 -16.77
CA LEU A 841 -25.93 13.40 -15.72
C LEU A 841 -25.92 11.95 -16.26
N GLU A 842 -25.53 11.74 -17.53
CA GLU A 842 -25.26 10.40 -18.07
C GLU A 842 -24.11 9.75 -17.29
N LEU A 843 -24.16 8.42 -17.12
CA LEU A 843 -23.12 7.65 -16.42
C LEU A 843 -21.99 7.31 -17.39
N VAL A 844 -20.77 7.74 -17.07
CA VAL A 844 -19.60 7.65 -17.97
C VAL A 844 -18.63 6.54 -17.53
N LYS A 845 -18.48 6.33 -16.21
CA LYS A 845 -17.60 5.29 -15.65
C LYS A 845 -18.05 4.89 -14.23
N GLU A 846 -17.91 3.60 -13.91
CA GLU A 846 -18.06 3.05 -12.56
C GLU A 846 -16.70 2.52 -12.06
N SER A 847 -16.47 2.59 -10.76
CA SER A 847 -15.27 2.06 -10.09
C SER A 847 -15.54 1.87 -8.59
N SER A 848 -14.51 1.61 -7.79
CA SER A 848 -14.59 1.64 -6.32
C SER A 848 -13.25 1.97 -5.68
N ILE A 849 -13.27 2.58 -4.49
CA ILE A 849 -12.08 2.78 -3.65
C ILE A 849 -11.35 1.44 -3.43
N LYS A 850 -12.09 0.35 -3.24
CA LYS A 850 -11.52 -0.99 -3.05
C LYS A 850 -10.79 -1.52 -4.29
N SER A 851 -11.24 -1.17 -5.49
CA SER A 851 -10.53 -1.55 -6.73
C SER A 851 -9.25 -0.74 -6.96
N ILE A 852 -9.22 0.54 -6.54
CA ILE A 852 -8.10 1.46 -6.80
C ILE A 852 -7.03 1.40 -5.69
N LEU A 853 -7.45 1.37 -4.41
CA LEU A 853 -6.57 1.50 -3.23
C LEU A 853 -6.56 0.27 -2.31
N ARG A 854 -7.41 -0.74 -2.59
CA ARG A 854 -7.76 -1.86 -1.67
C ARG A 854 -8.47 -1.45 -0.36
N TRP A 855 -8.54 -0.16 -0.03
CA TRP A 855 -9.26 0.33 1.16
C TRP A 855 -10.76 0.00 1.11
N ASN A 856 -11.36 -0.22 2.29
CA ASN A 856 -12.81 -0.22 2.46
C ASN A 856 -13.25 1.17 2.99
N TYR A 857 -14.47 1.59 2.68
CA TYR A 857 -15.02 2.85 3.21
C TYR A 857 -15.14 2.81 4.74
N LYS A 858 -14.77 3.91 5.41
CA LYS A 858 -14.83 4.10 6.87
C LYS A 858 -15.62 5.39 7.16
N ALA A 859 -16.27 5.45 8.32
CA ALA A 859 -16.99 6.65 8.75
C ALA A 859 -16.04 7.87 8.87
N ASN A 860 -16.53 9.07 8.52
CA ASN A 860 -15.79 10.33 8.43
C ASN A 860 -14.74 10.42 7.31
N MET A 861 -14.57 9.41 6.43
CA MET A 861 -13.72 9.55 5.24
C MET A 861 -14.14 10.74 4.36
N ASP A 862 -15.44 11.02 4.30
CA ASP A 862 -16.07 12.16 3.63
C ASP A 862 -15.47 13.53 4.04
N LYS A 863 -15.02 13.68 5.29
CA LYS A 863 -14.38 14.92 5.81
C LYS A 863 -12.89 15.03 5.46
N LEU A 864 -12.25 13.88 5.22
CA LEU A 864 -10.84 13.77 4.83
C LEU A 864 -10.68 13.60 3.31
N MET A 865 -11.78 13.73 2.56
CA MET A 865 -11.81 13.68 1.10
C MET A 865 -12.02 15.07 0.51
N THR A 866 -11.10 15.44 -0.39
CA THR A 866 -11.04 16.80 -0.95
C THR A 866 -10.47 16.76 -2.35
N SER A 867 -10.79 17.76 -3.18
CA SER A 867 -10.51 17.72 -4.61
C SER A 867 -10.32 19.10 -5.21
N ASP A 868 -9.50 19.17 -6.25
CA ASP A 868 -9.39 20.31 -7.17
C ASP A 868 -8.87 19.83 -8.53
N ASN A 869 -9.17 20.54 -9.62
CA ASN A 869 -8.72 20.27 -11.00
C ASN A 869 -8.62 18.77 -11.37
N ALA A 870 -9.72 18.03 -11.20
CA ALA A 870 -9.83 16.59 -11.52
C ALA A 870 -8.88 15.65 -10.75
N GLN A 871 -8.43 16.08 -9.57
CA GLN A 871 -7.70 15.27 -8.61
C GLN A 871 -8.47 15.11 -7.31
N VAL A 872 -8.27 14.00 -6.61
CA VAL A 872 -8.87 13.72 -5.30
C VAL A 872 -7.78 13.29 -4.32
N ALA A 873 -7.68 13.99 -3.19
CA ALA A 873 -6.90 13.59 -2.03
C ALA A 873 -7.82 12.89 -1.01
N LEU A 874 -7.37 11.76 -0.45
CA LEU A 874 -8.14 10.92 0.47
C LEU A 874 -7.23 10.34 1.56
N THR A 875 -7.75 10.18 2.77
CA THR A 875 -7.00 9.63 3.91
C THR A 875 -7.77 8.50 4.61
N SER A 876 -7.04 7.47 5.07
CA SER A 876 -7.55 6.26 5.72
C SER A 876 -6.61 5.79 6.84
N GLY A 877 -6.85 6.20 8.08
CA GLY A 877 -5.95 5.87 9.19
C GLY A 877 -4.54 6.42 8.91
N CYS A 878 -3.52 5.55 8.92
CA CYS A 878 -2.12 5.90 8.63
C CYS A 878 -1.78 5.95 7.13
N GLU A 879 -2.78 5.91 6.23
CA GLU A 879 -2.58 5.96 4.78
C GLU A 879 -3.17 7.24 4.16
N MET A 880 -2.48 7.85 3.20
CA MET A 880 -3.03 8.93 2.37
C MET A 880 -2.74 8.68 0.89
N ALA A 881 -3.70 8.97 0.02
CA ALA A 881 -3.57 8.81 -1.42
C ALA A 881 -3.98 10.07 -2.19
N PHE A 882 -3.41 10.23 -3.38
CA PHE A 882 -3.86 11.17 -4.39
C PHE A 882 -4.23 10.41 -5.66
N ILE A 883 -5.48 10.54 -6.11
CA ILE A 883 -6.01 9.96 -7.36
C ILE A 883 -6.13 11.08 -8.39
N SER A 884 -5.61 10.88 -9.60
CA SER A 884 -6.01 11.68 -10.78
C SER A 884 -7.15 10.96 -11.49
N LEU A 885 -8.12 11.72 -12.02
CA LEU A 885 -9.31 11.19 -12.69
C LEU A 885 -9.21 11.19 -14.22
N LEU A 886 -8.31 12.01 -14.80
CA LEU A 886 -8.21 12.25 -16.24
C LEU A 886 -7.03 11.51 -16.87
N ALA A 887 -7.28 10.92 -18.05
CA ALA A 887 -6.27 10.27 -18.86
C ALA A 887 -5.21 11.27 -19.36
N GLY A 888 -3.93 10.86 -19.34
CA GLY A 888 -2.79 11.66 -19.82
C GLY A 888 -2.40 12.86 -18.93
N ALA A 889 -3.20 13.21 -17.93
CA ALA A 889 -3.00 14.41 -17.11
C ALA A 889 -1.79 14.26 -16.16
N ASN A 890 -0.63 14.85 -16.50
CA ASN A 890 0.56 14.86 -15.65
C ASN A 890 0.49 15.98 -14.59
N ASP A 891 -0.56 15.95 -13.80
CA ASP A 891 -0.98 17.08 -12.96
C ASP A 891 0.05 17.47 -11.90
N PHE A 892 0.69 16.50 -11.24
CA PHE A 892 1.60 16.72 -10.09
C PHE A 892 3.01 17.16 -10.50
N ARG A 893 3.14 17.79 -11.67
CA ARG A 893 4.41 18.05 -12.35
C ARG A 893 5.35 16.84 -12.22
N ILE A 894 4.81 15.62 -12.32
CA ILE A 894 5.60 14.41 -12.05
C ILE A 894 6.70 14.43 -13.11
N PRO A 895 7.98 14.43 -12.73
CA PRO A 895 9.05 14.36 -13.72
C PRO A 895 8.89 13.07 -14.53
N GLU A 896 9.63 12.92 -15.62
CA GLU A 896 9.55 11.73 -16.48
C GLU A 896 9.80 10.41 -15.71
N SER A 897 10.40 10.49 -14.52
CA SER A 897 10.37 9.46 -13.48
C SER A 897 9.86 9.96 -12.10
N LEU A 898 9.11 9.10 -11.41
CA LEU A 898 8.96 9.13 -9.95
C LEU A 898 10.33 8.92 -9.25
N PRO A 899 10.46 9.21 -7.94
CA PRO A 899 11.68 8.92 -7.20
C PRO A 899 12.08 7.45 -7.37
N CYS A 900 13.34 7.19 -7.73
CA CYS A 900 13.74 5.82 -8.01
C CYS A 900 13.89 5.06 -6.69
N LEU A 901 13.24 3.90 -6.58
CA LEU A 901 13.36 3.06 -5.38
C LEU A 901 14.75 2.41 -5.30
N HIS A 902 15.43 2.20 -6.44
CA HIS A 902 16.72 1.53 -6.52
C HIS A 902 17.83 2.49 -6.96
N ASP A 903 18.93 2.57 -6.21
CA ASP A 903 20.13 3.32 -6.60
C ASP A 903 21.15 2.41 -7.29
N ARG A 904 21.20 2.51 -8.63
CA ARG A 904 22.17 1.82 -9.50
C ARG A 904 23.63 2.25 -9.26
N VAL A 905 23.87 3.47 -8.78
CA VAL A 905 25.22 4.00 -8.51
C VAL A 905 25.74 3.43 -7.19
N LEU A 906 24.90 3.43 -6.16
CA LEU A 906 25.15 2.69 -4.92
C LEU A 906 25.38 1.20 -5.18
N ALA A 907 24.58 0.61 -6.08
CA ALA A 907 24.71 -0.80 -6.43
C ALA A 907 26.07 -1.14 -7.04
N ALA A 908 26.47 -0.44 -8.11
CA ALA A 908 27.76 -0.63 -8.75
C ALA A 908 28.95 -0.34 -7.79
N ALA A 909 28.79 0.60 -6.86
CA ALA A 909 29.80 0.88 -5.83
C ALA A 909 29.92 -0.25 -4.80
N ALA A 910 28.80 -0.85 -4.37
CA ALA A 910 28.80 -2.00 -3.47
C ALA A 910 29.42 -3.24 -4.12
N ASP A 911 29.07 -3.55 -5.37
CA ASP A 911 29.62 -4.69 -6.12
C ASP A 911 31.13 -4.52 -6.37
N ALA A 912 31.59 -3.29 -6.65
CA ALA A 912 33.01 -2.95 -6.73
C ALA A 912 33.74 -3.14 -5.39
N ALA A 913 33.11 -2.82 -4.25
CA ALA A 913 33.69 -3.03 -2.93
C ALA A 913 33.75 -4.53 -2.54
N LEU A 914 32.69 -5.29 -2.82
CA LEU A 914 32.62 -6.74 -2.57
C LEU A 914 33.64 -7.51 -3.42
N SER A 915 33.72 -7.21 -4.71
CA SER A 915 34.70 -7.80 -5.62
C SER A 915 36.14 -7.44 -5.23
N PHE A 916 36.42 -6.21 -4.81
CA PHE A 916 37.74 -5.83 -4.28
C PHE A 916 38.12 -6.59 -3.01
N SER A 917 37.19 -6.73 -2.06
CA SER A 917 37.37 -7.48 -0.81
C SER A 917 37.72 -8.95 -1.05
N SER A 918 36.99 -9.63 -1.93
CA SER A 918 37.28 -11.03 -2.29
C SER A 918 38.67 -11.22 -2.90
N ASN A 919 39.12 -10.25 -3.72
CA ASN A 919 40.45 -10.27 -4.34
C ASN A 919 41.58 -9.99 -3.34
N GLN A 920 41.35 -9.21 -2.28
CA GLN A 920 42.32 -9.08 -1.19
C GLN A 920 42.45 -10.39 -0.38
N LYS A 921 41.33 -11.04 -0.03
CA LYS A 921 41.35 -12.34 0.66
C LYS A 921 42.12 -13.40 -0.15
N LYS A 922 41.90 -13.48 -1.47
CA LYS A 922 42.67 -14.39 -2.36
C LYS A 922 44.17 -14.06 -2.38
N LYS A 923 44.58 -12.78 -2.32
CA LYS A 923 46.01 -12.39 -2.31
C LYS A 923 46.71 -12.58 -0.97
N GLN A 924 46.00 -12.51 0.16
CA GLN A 924 46.58 -12.78 1.48
C GLN A 924 46.93 -14.25 1.72
N GLY A 925 46.46 -15.17 0.86
CA GLY A 925 46.88 -16.57 0.85
C GLY A 925 48.31 -16.84 0.33
N MET A 926 49.02 -15.83 -0.18
CA MET A 926 50.42 -15.93 -0.57
C MET A 926 51.30 -15.10 0.38
N ALA A 927 52.31 -15.75 0.97
CA ALA A 927 53.21 -15.10 1.93
C ALA A 927 54.00 -13.95 1.27
N PRO A 928 54.16 -12.78 1.94
CA PRO A 928 54.76 -11.60 1.34
C PRO A 928 56.29 -11.73 1.23
N GLY A 929 56.80 -11.82 0.00
CA GLY A 929 58.21 -11.62 -0.31
C GLY A 929 58.65 -10.17 -0.04
N ILE A 930 59.85 -9.99 0.52
CA ILE A 930 60.40 -8.69 0.91
C ILE A 930 61.25 -8.09 -0.22
N LEU A 931 61.14 -6.76 -0.40
CA LEU A 931 61.76 -5.91 -1.44
C LEU A 931 61.21 -6.09 -2.88
N GLY A 932 60.89 -5.04 -3.63
CA GLY A 932 60.76 -3.61 -3.28
C GLY A 932 60.87 -2.66 -4.48
N GLY A 933 60.44 -1.41 -4.31
CA GLY A 933 60.94 -0.27 -5.12
C GLY A 933 59.96 0.44 -6.08
N MET A 934 60.16 1.76 -6.14
CA MET A 934 59.85 2.70 -7.25
C MET A 934 58.39 3.06 -7.58
N VAL A 935 58.05 4.32 -7.29
CA VAL A 935 56.90 5.06 -7.83
C VAL A 935 57.26 5.71 -9.18
N LYS A 936 56.46 5.49 -10.22
CA LYS A 936 56.21 6.42 -11.34
C LYS A 936 55.01 5.93 -12.17
N GLY A 937 54.16 6.84 -12.63
CA GLY A 937 52.93 6.51 -13.36
C GLY A 937 52.79 7.22 -14.71
N PHE A 938 51.85 6.73 -15.52
CA PHE A 938 51.25 7.37 -16.68
C PHE A 938 49.73 7.08 -16.59
N LYS A 939 48.84 8.08 -16.64
CA LYS A 939 48.34 8.83 -17.81
C LYS A 939 47.33 8.00 -18.62
N GLY A 940 46.14 8.58 -18.84
CA GLY A 940 44.91 7.82 -19.08
C GLY A 940 44.80 7.03 -20.39
N GLY A 941 43.95 6.01 -20.35
CA GLY A 941 43.42 5.24 -21.48
C GLY A 941 41.89 5.22 -21.45
N LYS A 942 41.25 4.78 -22.54
CA LYS A 942 39.78 4.74 -22.67
C LYS A 942 39.12 3.82 -21.63
N VAL A 943 37.97 4.24 -21.13
CA VAL A 943 36.98 3.31 -20.57
C VAL A 943 36.39 2.53 -21.74
N ASN A 944 36.62 1.22 -21.77
CA ASN A 944 35.83 0.30 -22.57
C ASN A 944 34.66 -0.18 -21.70
N THR A 945 33.44 0.00 -22.16
CA THR A 945 32.25 -0.63 -21.56
C THR A 945 32.26 -2.11 -21.93
N SER A 946 32.56 -2.99 -20.97
CA SER A 946 32.58 -4.45 -21.18
C SER A 946 32.27 -5.22 -19.89
N ALA A 947 31.08 -5.83 -19.87
CA ALA A 947 30.58 -6.87 -18.93
C ALA A 947 30.58 -6.55 -17.41
N MET A 948 29.51 -6.99 -16.74
CA MET A 948 29.47 -7.07 -15.28
C MET A 948 30.48 -8.12 -14.76
N PRO A 949 31.12 -7.92 -13.60
CA PRO A 949 31.92 -8.96 -12.96
C PRO A 949 31.01 -9.95 -12.23
N GLU A 950 30.64 -11.06 -12.88
CA GLU A 950 29.82 -12.13 -12.30
C GLU A 950 30.36 -12.61 -10.94
N SER A 951 29.46 -12.72 -9.95
CA SER A 951 29.69 -13.51 -8.75
C SER A 951 29.78 -15.00 -9.13
N ASN A 952 30.64 -15.78 -8.44
CA ASN A 952 31.06 -17.12 -8.90
C ASN A 952 30.01 -18.21 -8.62
N PHE A 953 28.75 -18.01 -9.04
CA PHE A 953 27.64 -18.97 -8.88
C PHE A 953 27.44 -19.87 -10.10
N THR A 954 28.22 -19.71 -11.17
CA THR A 954 28.23 -20.59 -12.36
C THR A 954 28.46 -22.07 -12.04
N HIS A 955 29.15 -22.37 -10.93
CA HIS A 955 29.24 -23.74 -10.41
C HIS A 955 27.89 -24.28 -9.90
N LEU A 956 27.14 -23.47 -9.13
CA LEU A 956 25.80 -23.84 -8.68
C LEU A 956 24.83 -23.96 -9.86
N GLU A 957 24.92 -23.08 -10.86
CA GLU A 957 24.11 -23.18 -12.07
C GLU A 957 24.32 -24.54 -12.78
N SER A 958 25.59 -24.93 -12.99
CA SER A 958 25.94 -26.24 -13.55
C SER A 958 25.47 -27.44 -12.70
N LYS A 959 25.28 -27.26 -11.39
CA LYS A 959 24.74 -28.27 -10.48
C LYS A 959 23.22 -28.32 -10.55
N PHE A 960 22.56 -27.16 -10.46
CA PHE A 960 21.10 -27.04 -10.47
C PHE A 960 20.47 -27.40 -11.83
N SER A 961 21.22 -27.29 -12.93
CA SER A 961 20.84 -27.82 -14.25
C SER A 961 20.86 -29.35 -14.36
N LYS A 962 21.16 -30.10 -13.29
CA LYS A 962 21.13 -31.57 -13.23
C LYS A 962 20.29 -32.06 -12.04
N THR A 963 19.76 -33.28 -12.12
CA THR A 963 19.28 -34.03 -10.95
C THR A 963 20.47 -34.62 -10.16
N PRO A 964 20.50 -34.56 -8.81
CA PRO A 964 21.71 -34.78 -8.01
C PRO A 964 22.40 -36.16 -8.03
N PHE A 965 21.86 -37.19 -8.69
CA PHE A 965 22.30 -38.60 -8.56
C PHE A 965 22.59 -39.37 -9.87
N ILE A 966 22.55 -38.73 -11.05
CA ILE A 966 22.63 -39.45 -12.34
C ILE A 966 24.05 -39.95 -12.72
N ASP A 967 25.12 -39.31 -12.25
CA ASP A 967 26.48 -39.47 -12.80
C ASP A 967 27.17 -40.84 -12.46
N THR A 968 26.52 -41.77 -11.75
CA THR A 968 27.12 -43.02 -11.23
C THR A 968 27.24 -44.17 -12.26
N SER A 969 26.76 -44.01 -13.50
CA SER A 969 26.64 -45.10 -14.49
C SER A 969 27.72 -45.13 -15.59
N GLN A 970 28.64 -44.16 -15.66
CA GLN A 970 29.71 -44.13 -16.65
C GLN A 970 31.11 -44.27 -16.04
N ASN A 971 31.50 -45.51 -15.72
CA ASN A 971 32.89 -45.86 -15.47
C ASN A 971 33.22 -47.32 -15.83
N VAL A 972 32.91 -47.71 -17.07
CA VAL A 972 33.41 -48.95 -17.69
C VAL A 972 34.19 -48.58 -18.95
N ASN A 973 35.43 -49.08 -18.98
CA ASN A 973 36.48 -48.97 -20.01
C ASN A 973 36.09 -48.48 -21.42
N LYS A 974 36.89 -47.54 -21.94
CA LYS A 974 37.07 -47.37 -23.39
C LYS A 974 37.64 -48.66 -23.99
N HIS A 975 37.00 -49.21 -25.03
CA HIS A 975 37.68 -49.85 -26.16
C HIS A 975 36.74 -49.90 -27.37
N GLU A 976 37.32 -49.68 -28.55
CA GLU A 976 36.84 -49.83 -29.94
C GLU A 976 35.35 -49.65 -30.34
N GLU A 977 35.18 -48.94 -31.46
CA GLU A 977 33.95 -48.89 -32.27
C GLU A 977 33.78 -50.21 -33.04
N MET A 978 32.58 -50.78 -33.07
CA MET A 978 32.21 -51.78 -34.07
C MET A 978 30.69 -51.76 -34.32
N GLU A 979 30.29 -51.36 -35.53
CA GLU A 979 28.93 -51.60 -36.03
C GLU A 979 28.72 -53.10 -36.26
N LEU A 980 27.61 -53.66 -35.79
CA LEU A 980 27.09 -54.94 -36.29
C LEU A 980 25.57 -54.89 -36.40
N ASP A 981 25.09 -55.45 -37.51
CA ASP A 981 23.68 -55.54 -37.90
C ASP A 981 22.93 -56.61 -37.08
N ILE A 982 21.60 -56.58 -37.08
CA ILE A 982 20.77 -57.58 -36.37
C ILE A 982 19.70 -58.17 -37.31
N ASP A 983 20.13 -59.16 -38.09
CA ASP A 983 19.32 -60.24 -38.64
C ASP A 983 19.99 -61.60 -38.26
N ASP A 984 19.31 -62.72 -38.51
CA ASP A 984 19.77 -64.12 -38.33
C ASP A 984 20.10 -64.64 -36.90
N ILE A 985 19.07 -65.04 -36.13
CA ILE A 985 19.10 -66.29 -35.31
C ILE A 985 17.72 -66.99 -35.32
N GLU A 986 17.65 -68.20 -35.91
CA GLU A 986 16.53 -69.16 -35.77
C GLU A 986 16.90 -70.30 -34.79
N ILE A 987 15.95 -70.82 -33.98
CA ILE A 987 15.99 -72.18 -33.39
C ILE A 987 14.55 -72.74 -33.26
N ASP A 988 14.40 -74.05 -33.49
CA ASP A 988 13.13 -74.75 -33.80
C ASP A 988 12.51 -75.63 -32.68
N ASP A 989 11.18 -75.74 -32.77
CA ASP A 989 10.19 -76.80 -32.43
C ASP A 989 10.37 -77.98 -31.41
N THR A 990 9.47 -78.00 -30.39
CA THR A 990 8.48 -79.05 -29.93
C THR A 990 8.83 -80.58 -29.81
N PRO A 991 7.86 -81.54 -29.69
CA PRO A 991 6.82 -81.80 -28.63
C PRO A 991 6.96 -83.19 -27.93
N PRO A 992 6.03 -83.62 -27.03
CA PRO A 992 4.81 -84.40 -27.41
C PRO A 992 3.51 -83.90 -26.70
N VAL A 993 2.34 -83.75 -27.34
CA VAL A 993 1.39 -84.80 -27.84
C VAL A 993 0.80 -85.63 -26.69
N THR A 994 -0.52 -85.72 -26.41
CA THR A 994 -1.80 -85.17 -26.98
C THR A 994 -2.86 -85.03 -25.83
N SER A 995 -4.20 -84.87 -25.91
CA SER A 995 -5.25 -85.22 -26.90
C SER A 995 -6.61 -84.46 -26.72
N SER A 996 -7.71 -85.03 -27.21
CA SER A 996 -9.09 -84.51 -27.37
C SER A 996 -10.00 -84.64 -26.14
N SER A 997 -11.05 -83.84 -25.92
CA SER A 997 -11.59 -82.57 -26.50
C SER A 997 -12.68 -82.05 -25.51
N SER A 998 -13.47 -80.98 -25.67
CA SER A 998 -13.81 -80.02 -26.75
C SER A 998 -14.21 -78.67 -26.05
N HIS A 999 -14.76 -77.60 -26.64
CA HIS A 999 -15.30 -77.27 -27.98
C HIS A 999 -14.87 -75.82 -28.33
N GLU A 1000 -15.69 -75.00 -29.01
CA GLU A 1000 -15.39 -73.58 -29.30
C GLU A 1000 -15.27 -72.73 -28.01
N ALA A 1001 -14.14 -72.07 -27.73
CA ALA A 1001 -13.64 -70.79 -28.29
C ALA A 1001 -14.55 -69.59 -27.94
N VAL A 1002 -14.10 -68.49 -27.30
CA VAL A 1002 -12.77 -67.84 -27.31
C VAL A 1002 -12.30 -67.42 -25.90
N LYS A 1003 -10.97 -67.45 -25.64
CA LYS A 1003 -10.27 -66.80 -24.49
C LYS A 1003 -9.00 -66.12 -25.02
N THR A 1004 -8.66 -64.85 -24.74
CA THR A 1004 -8.29 -64.10 -23.50
C THR A 1004 -6.90 -64.39 -22.88
N LYS A 1005 -6.18 -63.28 -22.62
CA LYS A 1005 -4.79 -63.11 -22.15
C LYS A 1005 -3.69 -63.49 -23.17
N GLY A 1006 -2.61 -62.72 -23.33
CA GLY A 1006 -2.34 -61.37 -22.79
C GLY A 1006 -0.84 -61.00 -22.81
N GLY A 1007 -0.50 -59.82 -23.33
CA GLY A 1007 0.86 -59.23 -23.33
C GLY A 1007 0.83 -57.78 -22.82
N LYS A 1008 1.96 -57.28 -22.30
CA LYS A 1008 2.05 -55.94 -21.70
C LYS A 1008 2.28 -54.87 -22.76
N GLU A 1009 1.49 -53.80 -22.68
CA GLU A 1009 1.68 -52.51 -23.34
C GLU A 1009 1.43 -51.45 -22.24
N THR A 1010 2.25 -50.40 -22.15
CA THR A 1010 2.28 -49.52 -20.97
C THR A 1010 1.20 -48.43 -21.02
N ASP A 1011 0.69 -48.02 -19.86
CA ASP A 1011 -0.40 -47.03 -19.75
C ASP A 1011 -0.01 -45.60 -20.21
N ARG A 1012 1.25 -45.38 -20.61
CA ARG A 1012 1.79 -44.07 -20.97
C ARG A 1012 1.41 -43.61 -22.39
N GLU A 1013 1.09 -44.54 -23.30
CA GLU A 1013 0.72 -44.23 -24.70
C GLU A 1013 -0.79 -44.25 -24.96
N LYS A 1014 -1.61 -44.79 -24.03
CA LYS A 1014 -3.08 -44.73 -24.12
C LYS A 1014 -3.69 -43.45 -23.55
N LEU A 1015 -2.91 -42.66 -22.81
CA LEU A 1015 -3.35 -41.42 -22.18
C LEU A 1015 -3.08 -40.17 -23.02
N LEU A 1016 -2.04 -40.19 -23.85
CA LEU A 1016 -1.66 -39.12 -24.77
C LEU A 1016 -1.48 -39.72 -26.17
N GLY A 1017 -2.37 -39.38 -27.10
CA GLY A 1017 -2.15 -39.67 -28.51
C GLY A 1017 -0.95 -38.87 -29.03
N ALA A 1018 -0.25 -39.40 -30.04
CA ALA A 1018 0.94 -38.78 -30.60
C ALA A 1018 0.73 -37.29 -30.95
N ALA A 1019 1.72 -36.47 -30.61
CA ALA A 1019 1.73 -35.07 -30.99
C ALA A 1019 2.01 -34.93 -32.49
N ASP A 1020 1.28 -34.05 -33.15
CA ASP A 1020 1.68 -33.48 -34.44
C ASP A 1020 1.13 -32.05 -34.54
N ASP A 1021 1.79 -31.22 -35.34
CA ASP A 1021 1.66 -29.75 -35.28
C ASP A 1021 0.43 -29.22 -36.07
N SER A 1022 0.18 -27.91 -35.95
CA SER A 1022 -0.75 -27.05 -36.70
C SER A 1022 -2.11 -26.66 -36.08
N THR A 1023 -2.63 -25.54 -36.60
CA THR A 1023 -3.65 -24.65 -36.01
C THR A 1023 -5.07 -25.24 -35.88
N PRO A 1024 -5.86 -24.80 -34.87
CA PRO A 1024 -7.17 -25.38 -34.57
C PRO A 1024 -8.22 -25.17 -35.66
N ARG A 1025 -8.98 -26.23 -35.98
CA ARG A 1025 -10.09 -26.22 -36.95
C ARG A 1025 -11.41 -26.63 -36.28
N VAL A 1026 -12.50 -25.95 -36.65
CA VAL A 1026 -13.84 -26.19 -36.09
C VAL A 1026 -14.39 -27.55 -36.56
N ARG A 1027 -14.88 -28.37 -35.61
CA ARG A 1027 -15.44 -29.71 -35.87
C ARG A 1027 -16.94 -29.67 -36.20
N THR A 1028 -17.41 -30.70 -36.88
CA THR A 1028 -18.75 -30.81 -37.46
C THR A 1028 -19.71 -31.57 -36.53
N ALA A 1029 -21.01 -31.24 -36.58
CA ALA A 1029 -22.01 -31.80 -35.66
C ALA A 1029 -22.10 -33.34 -35.65
N GLN A 1030 -21.82 -34.01 -36.78
CA GLN A 1030 -21.82 -35.48 -36.87
C GLN A 1030 -20.68 -36.12 -36.05
N GLU A 1031 -19.51 -35.47 -35.96
CA GLU A 1031 -18.37 -35.95 -35.16
C GLU A 1031 -18.68 -35.89 -33.66
N ILE A 1032 -19.40 -34.84 -33.23
CA ILE A 1032 -19.89 -34.68 -31.86
C ILE A 1032 -20.90 -35.79 -31.53
N ILE A 1033 -21.88 -36.03 -32.43
CA ILE A 1033 -22.87 -37.10 -32.26
C ILE A 1033 -22.20 -38.48 -32.15
N ALA A 1034 -21.16 -38.76 -32.94
CA ALA A 1034 -20.40 -40.00 -32.85
C ALA A 1034 -19.71 -40.15 -31.48
N LYS A 1035 -19.02 -39.11 -30.98
CA LYS A 1035 -18.24 -39.16 -29.74
C LYS A 1035 -19.07 -39.41 -28.47
N TYR A 1036 -20.34 -39.02 -28.45
CA TYR A 1036 -21.22 -39.21 -27.29
C TYR A 1036 -22.16 -40.43 -27.38
N ARG A 1037 -22.18 -41.15 -28.50
CA ARG A 1037 -23.09 -42.30 -28.71
C ARG A 1037 -22.50 -43.61 -28.15
N LYS A 1038 -22.42 -43.73 -26.82
CA LYS A 1038 -22.01 -44.99 -26.16
C LYS A 1038 -22.98 -46.13 -26.51
N THR A 1039 -22.48 -47.13 -27.22
CA THR A 1039 -23.17 -48.40 -27.49
C THR A 1039 -23.15 -49.29 -26.25
N GLY A 1040 -24.11 -49.07 -25.35
CA GLY A 1040 -24.35 -49.90 -24.17
C GLY A 1040 -25.83 -49.85 -23.80
N ASP A 1041 -26.37 -50.95 -23.28
CA ASP A 1041 -27.78 -51.07 -22.92
C ASP A 1041 -28.18 -50.03 -21.85
N ALA A 1042 -29.38 -49.45 -22.00
CA ALA A 1042 -29.91 -48.42 -21.12
C ALA A 1042 -30.02 -48.89 -19.65
N SER A 1043 -30.24 -50.19 -19.45
CA SER A 1043 -30.22 -50.84 -18.13
C SER A 1043 -28.87 -50.65 -17.42
N SER A 1044 -27.75 -50.79 -18.14
CA SER A 1044 -26.40 -50.60 -17.60
C SER A 1044 -26.14 -49.15 -17.20
N ALA A 1045 -26.55 -48.19 -18.03
CA ALA A 1045 -26.44 -46.77 -17.71
C ALA A 1045 -27.28 -46.38 -16.48
N ALA A 1046 -28.51 -46.90 -16.39
CA ALA A 1046 -29.39 -46.69 -15.24
C ALA A 1046 -28.82 -47.30 -13.94
N ALA A 1047 -28.28 -48.52 -13.99
CA ALA A 1047 -27.61 -49.15 -12.85
C ALA A 1047 -26.39 -48.34 -12.39
N HIS A 1048 -25.55 -47.89 -13.33
CA HIS A 1048 -24.36 -47.12 -12.99
C HIS A 1048 -24.69 -45.73 -12.41
N ALA A 1049 -25.78 -45.10 -12.86
CA ALA A 1049 -26.32 -43.88 -12.26
C ALA A 1049 -26.89 -44.12 -10.87
N ARG A 1050 -27.62 -45.22 -10.65
CA ARG A 1050 -28.16 -45.62 -9.33
C ARG A 1050 -27.06 -45.84 -8.30
N ASN A 1051 -25.98 -46.53 -8.67
CA ASN A 1051 -24.85 -46.77 -7.77
C ASN A 1051 -24.17 -45.44 -7.36
N LYS A 1052 -23.96 -44.51 -8.31
CA LYS A 1052 -23.43 -43.17 -8.01
C LYS A 1052 -24.37 -42.29 -7.18
N LEU A 1053 -25.68 -42.60 -7.15
CA LEU A 1053 -26.65 -41.92 -6.31
C LEU A 1053 -26.58 -42.44 -4.85
N VAL A 1054 -26.44 -43.76 -4.66
CA VAL A 1054 -26.20 -44.37 -3.34
C VAL A 1054 -24.87 -43.86 -2.74
N GLU A 1055 -23.78 -43.88 -3.52
CA GLU A 1055 -22.47 -43.37 -3.08
C GLU A 1055 -22.52 -41.89 -2.64
N ARG A 1056 -23.37 -41.08 -3.28
CA ARG A 1056 -23.62 -39.69 -2.90
C ARG A 1056 -24.46 -39.57 -1.63
N GLN A 1057 -25.44 -40.44 -1.42
CA GLN A 1057 -26.24 -40.45 -0.19
C GLN A 1057 -25.39 -40.85 1.02
N GLU A 1058 -24.55 -41.90 0.92
CA GLU A 1058 -23.60 -42.27 1.97
C GLU A 1058 -22.61 -41.14 2.30
N LYS A 1059 -22.18 -40.37 1.29
CA LYS A 1059 -21.35 -39.17 1.50
C LYS A 1059 -22.12 -38.04 2.17
N LEU A 1060 -23.40 -37.85 1.85
CA LEU A 1060 -24.26 -36.85 2.48
C LEU A 1060 -24.55 -37.18 3.95
N GLU A 1061 -24.87 -38.43 4.27
CA GLU A 1061 -25.11 -38.90 5.64
C GLU A 1061 -23.83 -38.77 6.50
N ARG A 1062 -22.66 -39.08 5.93
CA ARG A 1062 -21.35 -38.88 6.59
C ARG A 1062 -21.01 -37.40 6.83
N ILE A 1063 -21.49 -36.48 5.98
CA ILE A 1063 -21.37 -35.04 6.20
C ILE A 1063 -22.36 -34.59 7.29
N SER A 1064 -23.62 -35.02 7.22
CA SER A 1064 -24.66 -34.68 8.21
C SER A 1064 -24.21 -35.02 9.63
N ARG A 1065 -23.67 -36.22 9.84
CA ARG A 1065 -23.18 -36.64 11.16
C ARG A 1065 -21.98 -35.80 11.64
N ARG A 1066 -21.08 -35.39 10.74
CA ARG A 1066 -20.00 -34.43 11.07
C ARG A 1066 -20.53 -33.05 11.42
N THR A 1067 -21.64 -32.62 10.83
CA THR A 1067 -22.30 -31.35 11.18
C THR A 1067 -22.95 -31.43 12.56
N GLU A 1068 -23.58 -32.55 12.93
CA GLU A 1068 -24.10 -32.79 14.28
C GLU A 1068 -22.96 -32.88 15.32
N GLU A 1069 -21.88 -33.61 15.00
CA GLU A 1069 -20.64 -33.65 15.81
C GLU A 1069 -20.11 -32.22 16.07
N LEU A 1070 -19.99 -31.38 15.02
CA LEU A 1070 -19.56 -29.98 15.14
C LEU A 1070 -20.53 -29.09 15.92
N GLN A 1071 -21.85 -29.24 15.72
CA GLN A 1071 -22.85 -28.48 16.48
C GLN A 1071 -22.76 -28.80 17.98
N SER A 1072 -22.68 -30.09 18.34
CA SER A 1072 -22.51 -30.49 19.75
C SER A 1072 -21.20 -29.96 20.35
N GLY A 1073 -20.12 -29.88 19.56
CA GLY A 1073 -18.89 -29.22 19.97
C GLY A 1073 -19.09 -27.73 20.26
N ALA A 1074 -19.78 -27.00 19.37
CA ALA A 1074 -20.07 -25.58 19.54
C ALA A 1074 -20.97 -25.29 20.76
N GLU A 1075 -21.98 -26.13 21.01
CA GLU A 1075 -22.85 -26.02 22.20
C GLU A 1075 -22.07 -26.28 23.50
N ASN A 1076 -21.15 -27.25 23.51
CA ASN A 1076 -20.23 -27.46 24.62
C ASN A 1076 -19.31 -26.24 24.84
N PHE A 1077 -18.68 -25.69 23.80
CA PHE A 1077 -17.85 -24.49 23.92
C PHE A 1077 -18.64 -23.27 24.42
N ALA A 1078 -19.89 -23.10 23.98
CA ALA A 1078 -20.76 -22.03 24.48
C ALA A 1078 -21.02 -22.18 25.98
N SER A 1079 -21.34 -23.39 26.47
CA SER A 1079 -21.54 -23.64 27.90
C SER A 1079 -20.28 -23.36 28.74
N LEU A 1080 -19.09 -23.71 28.21
CA LEU A 1080 -17.79 -23.45 28.83
C LEU A 1080 -17.47 -21.95 28.92
N ALA A 1081 -17.81 -21.17 27.89
CA ALA A 1081 -17.70 -19.71 27.92
C ALA A 1081 -18.69 -19.10 28.95
N ASP A 1082 -19.92 -19.61 29.00
CA ASP A 1082 -20.96 -19.18 29.93
C ASP A 1082 -20.62 -19.50 31.39
N GLU A 1083 -19.86 -20.57 31.64
CA GLU A 1083 -19.33 -20.93 32.96
C GLU A 1083 -18.09 -20.08 33.32
N LEU A 1084 -17.22 -19.77 32.35
CA LEU A 1084 -16.08 -18.87 32.52
C LEU A 1084 -16.53 -17.44 32.86
N VAL A 1085 -17.56 -16.91 32.21
CA VAL A 1085 -18.14 -15.59 32.52
C VAL A 1085 -18.65 -15.57 33.97
N LYS A 1086 -19.42 -16.58 34.40
CA LYS A 1086 -19.89 -16.69 35.79
C LYS A 1086 -18.72 -16.84 36.78
N ALA A 1087 -17.64 -17.51 36.40
CA ALA A 1087 -16.43 -17.61 37.21
C ALA A 1087 -15.66 -16.28 37.33
N MET A 1088 -15.74 -15.41 36.32
CA MET A 1088 -15.17 -14.05 36.34
C MET A 1088 -16.05 -13.06 37.13
N GLU A 1089 -17.37 -13.07 36.95
CA GLU A 1089 -18.33 -12.21 37.68
C GLU A 1089 -18.25 -12.39 39.21
N ASN A 1090 -17.85 -13.57 39.68
CA ASN A 1090 -17.69 -13.87 41.10
C ASN A 1090 -16.32 -13.47 41.69
N ARG A 1091 -15.35 -13.02 40.88
CA ARG A 1091 -14.06 -12.52 41.38
C ARG A 1091 -14.17 -11.06 41.79
N LYS A 1092 -13.57 -10.71 42.93
CA LYS A 1092 -13.50 -9.33 43.42
C LYS A 1092 -12.20 -8.67 42.94
N TRP A 1093 -12.28 -7.39 42.61
CA TRP A 1093 -11.25 -6.63 41.88
C TRP A 1093 -9.85 -6.58 42.52
N TRP A 1094 -9.70 -7.00 43.78
CA TRP A 1094 -8.42 -7.09 44.50
C TRP A 1094 -7.79 -8.50 44.51
N GLN A 1095 -8.30 -9.41 43.66
CA GLN A 1095 -7.75 -10.76 43.43
C GLN A 1095 -7.36 -10.99 41.96
N ILE A 1096 -6.89 -9.92 41.31
CA ILE A 1096 -6.22 -9.87 40.02
C ILE A 1096 -4.88 -9.20 40.27
#